data_AF-A0A8G2C216-F1
#
_entry.id   AF-A0A8G2C216-F1
#
_cell.length_a   1.000
_cell.length_b   1.000
_cell.length_c   1.000
_cell.angle_alpha   90.00
_cell.angle_beta   90.00
_cell.angle_gamma   90.00
#
_symmetry.space_group_name_H-M   'P 1'
#
loop_
_entity.id
_entity.type
_entity.pdbx_description
1 polymer ?
#
loop_
_entity_poly.entity_id
_entity_poly.type
_entity_poly.pdbx_seq_one_letter_code
_entity_poly.pdbx_strand_id
1 'polypeptide(L)'
;MSAQILFASDDWKHSGMHATRPGRHIAALIASMLLALILQVPRTAEGSEPSAPVVSAAEIDYPPFSVVDGLGRADGFSVELMRAALAVMGRDVTFRTGPWNEVKGWLEKGDVQVLPLVGRTPEREELFDFTVPYMTLHGAIVVRSGTDDIQNLADLKGRRVAVMRGDNAEEFLRREERGMQIQTTPTFEQALHELSQGHHDAVVVQRLVALRLIPQTGLGNLKIVDNPIEDFRQDFCFAVKKGDSRMLALLNEGLAIVIADGTYRRLHSRWFAALELPKDRRIIVGGDHQYPPFEYLDEKGSPAGFNVELTRMIAREMGLDVEIRLGPWTDVLHDLERGEIDAVQGIFYSVERDRKFDFTQAHSVNNYVVVGRRGENFDPGSISDLKGKSIVVQKGDIIHDYLSERGLESQISTVETQEDMLRALSEGKYDCALGPRIIALHIIKALGLTNLALSQNSFFSLDYCYAVPNGHAALLAQFSEGLQVIKDSGEYRRLHEKWMGVYEQPSLTFVSILRKIAMILVPLLLLLLGFFLWSWALRRQVKMRTRELRESEERFKALHNASFGGITIHDKGIILDCNQGLSEITGYSTDELIGMSCLMLISEKSRDMVMRNILSGHESPYEALGIRKNGEVFPVRLEARNIPYKQANVRVTEFRDITEQKRAEEALLQAKEQAESASQAKSEFLANMSHEIRTPINGVMGMLQLMETTPLDAEQTTYIHMATEAANRLTRLLSDILDLSRVEAGKMEIREGPFQIQDIIDSVSGLFAVTARNKGVALECSLAPGLPDVLVGDEMRVRQVLFNLVGNALKFTERGRVVVDIEALPVKDKDEYRVHFCVKDTGIGIAQDRLGDIFEPFRQVENSFTRSYQGAGLGLSIVQRLVGLMHGEITIESSPGEGTSVHVVLPFKMDRENPSKTVEPAAIKTGAGFRVLLVEDDPSNRIPTQKLLEKAGHEVALAENGRQALELLAENDFDCVLMDIQMPVMDGIEAARIIRESVVLGPKRNIPIIALTAYAMEGDREKFLAAGMNGYVAKPVEIDSLLQGMSDAMAEQGA
;
A
#
# COMPACT_ATOMS: atom_id res chain seq x y z
N MET A 1 36.00 -35.68 -31.95
CA MET A 1 36.11 -37.13 -32.25
C MET A 1 34.77 -37.59 -32.81
N SER A 2 34.83 -38.53 -33.76
CA SER A 2 33.80 -39.45 -34.29
C SER A 2 32.70 -39.88 -33.29
N ALA A 3 31.51 -40.39 -33.64
CA ALA A 3 30.73 -40.61 -34.89
C ALA A 3 29.37 -41.29 -34.49
N GLN A 4 28.28 -41.44 -35.27
CA GLN A 4 27.79 -40.94 -36.58
C GLN A 4 26.24 -41.02 -36.53
N ILE A 5 25.47 -40.00 -36.96
CA ILE A 5 24.74 -39.94 -38.24
C ILE A 5 24.11 -41.26 -38.72
N LEU A 6 22.76 -41.36 -38.75
CA LEU A 6 21.99 -41.58 -40.00
C LEU A 6 20.45 -41.45 -39.83
N PHE A 7 19.81 -41.16 -40.98
CA PHE A 7 18.42 -40.74 -41.21
C PHE A 7 17.51 -41.89 -41.72
N ALA A 8 16.27 -41.52 -42.06
CA ALA A 8 15.24 -42.19 -42.90
C ALA A 8 14.11 -42.84 -42.07
N SER A 9 12.87 -42.33 -42.10
CA SER A 9 11.91 -42.27 -43.21
C SER A 9 11.42 -43.65 -43.65
N ASP A 10 10.11 -43.89 -43.52
CA ASP A 10 9.21 -44.17 -44.66
C ASP A 10 7.79 -44.51 -44.16
N ASP A 11 6.89 -44.74 -45.13
CA ASP A 11 5.45 -44.43 -45.04
C ASP A 11 4.56 -45.71 -45.08
N TRP A 12 3.24 -45.52 -44.96
CA TRP A 12 2.15 -46.43 -45.36
C TRP A 12 1.66 -47.62 -44.48
N LYS A 13 0.47 -47.38 -43.90
CA LYS A 13 -0.82 -48.11 -44.10
C LYS A 13 -1.00 -49.61 -43.76
N HIS A 14 -1.97 -49.78 -42.84
CA HIS A 14 -3.15 -50.67 -42.86
C HIS A 14 -3.22 -51.99 -42.05
N SER A 15 -4.31 -52.02 -41.26
CA SER A 15 -5.13 -53.15 -40.82
C SER A 15 -4.69 -53.93 -39.56
N GLY A 16 -5.65 -54.14 -38.64
CA GLY A 16 -5.45 -54.87 -37.38
C GLY A 16 -6.33 -54.35 -36.24
N MET A 17 -7.62 -54.68 -36.24
CA MET A 17 -8.51 -54.43 -35.10
C MET A 17 -8.03 -55.18 -33.85
N HIS A 18 -7.91 -54.51 -32.69
CA HIS A 18 -8.27 -55.12 -31.39
C HIS A 18 -8.63 -54.06 -30.35
N ALA A 19 -9.51 -54.44 -29.41
CA ALA A 19 -10.27 -53.51 -28.59
C ALA A 19 -9.67 -53.18 -27.22
N THR A 20 -9.83 -51.91 -26.83
CA THR A 20 -10.08 -51.39 -25.47
C THR A 20 -9.19 -51.82 -24.29
N ARG A 21 -8.48 -50.83 -23.70
CA ARG A 21 -8.34 -50.66 -22.24
C ARG A 21 -8.35 -49.17 -21.84
N PRO A 22 -9.47 -48.59 -21.36
CA PRO A 22 -9.58 -47.16 -21.02
C PRO A 22 -8.91 -46.78 -19.67
N GLY A 23 -7.95 -47.56 -19.18
CA GLY A 23 -7.27 -47.32 -17.90
C GLY A 23 -5.96 -46.53 -17.98
N ARG A 24 -5.32 -46.49 -19.16
CA ARG A 24 -4.02 -45.79 -19.33
C ARG A 24 -4.15 -44.29 -19.59
N HIS A 25 -5.23 -43.85 -20.24
CA HIS A 25 -5.42 -42.42 -20.51
C HIS A 25 -5.75 -41.60 -19.27
N ILE A 26 -6.43 -42.17 -18.26
CA ILE A 26 -6.70 -41.46 -17.00
C ILE A 26 -5.42 -41.35 -16.16
N ALA A 27 -4.61 -42.41 -16.06
CA ALA A 27 -3.31 -42.32 -15.40
C ALA A 27 -2.34 -41.37 -16.12
N ALA A 28 -2.38 -41.33 -17.46
CA ALA A 28 -1.62 -40.36 -18.25
C ALA A 28 -2.14 -38.92 -18.11
N LEU A 29 -3.47 -38.70 -18.08
CA LEU A 29 -4.07 -37.38 -17.83
C LEU A 29 -3.78 -36.89 -16.42
N ILE A 30 -3.87 -37.75 -15.41
CA ILE A 30 -3.57 -37.38 -14.02
C ILE A 30 -2.06 -37.12 -13.87
N ALA A 31 -1.19 -37.89 -14.53
CA ALA A 31 0.24 -37.61 -14.55
C ALA A 31 0.56 -36.30 -15.30
N SER A 32 -0.11 -35.99 -16.42
CA SER A 32 0.09 -34.73 -17.13
C SER A 32 -0.55 -33.53 -16.42
N MET A 33 -1.67 -33.72 -15.71
CA MET A 33 -2.26 -32.70 -14.84
C MET A 33 -1.40 -32.44 -13.60
N LEU A 34 -0.82 -33.47 -12.97
CA LEU A 34 0.12 -33.30 -11.85
C LEU A 34 1.44 -32.67 -12.31
N LEU A 35 1.94 -33.03 -13.49
CA LEU A 35 3.12 -32.36 -14.07
C LEU A 35 2.81 -30.90 -14.44
N ALA A 36 1.59 -30.61 -14.92
CA ALA A 36 1.10 -29.25 -15.15
C ALA A 36 0.81 -28.47 -13.86
N LEU A 37 0.56 -29.13 -12.73
CA LEU A 37 0.41 -28.50 -11.41
C LEU A 37 1.76 -28.18 -10.77
N ILE A 38 2.77 -29.01 -11.01
CA ILE A 38 4.15 -28.84 -10.47
C ILE A 38 4.98 -27.87 -11.33
N LEU A 39 4.60 -27.63 -12.58
CA LEU A 39 5.25 -26.66 -13.48
C LEU A 39 4.49 -25.34 -13.64
N GLN A 40 3.65 -24.96 -12.68
CA GLN A 40 3.13 -23.59 -12.59
C GLN A 40 4.18 -22.63 -12.00
N VAL A 41 5.22 -22.37 -12.80
CA VAL A 41 5.86 -21.04 -12.76
C VAL A 41 4.75 -20.03 -13.08
N PRO A 42 4.64 -18.90 -12.36
CA PRO A 42 3.62 -17.91 -12.68
C PRO A 42 3.76 -17.49 -14.14
N ARG A 43 2.69 -17.68 -14.92
CA ARG A 43 2.58 -16.98 -16.20
C ARG A 43 2.47 -15.51 -15.88
N THR A 44 3.56 -14.79 -16.10
CA THR A 44 3.51 -13.35 -16.35
C THR A 44 2.38 -13.08 -17.34
N ALA A 45 1.62 -12.02 -17.13
CA ALA A 45 0.58 -11.59 -18.06
C ALA A 45 1.13 -11.57 -19.50
N GLU A 46 0.26 -11.82 -20.48
CA GLU A 46 0.61 -11.74 -21.89
C GLU A 46 1.09 -10.33 -22.20
N GLY A 47 2.41 -10.14 -22.15
CA GLY A 47 3.04 -8.90 -22.53
C GLY A 47 2.76 -8.64 -23.99
N SER A 48 2.37 -7.40 -24.29
CA SER A 48 2.60 -6.79 -25.60
C SER A 48 3.96 -7.22 -26.15
N GLU A 49 4.05 -7.46 -27.46
CA GLU A 49 5.30 -7.83 -28.16
C GLU A 49 6.51 -7.10 -27.57
N PRO A 50 7.62 -7.81 -27.26
CA PRO A 50 8.76 -7.20 -26.59
C PRO A 50 9.26 -6.03 -27.42
N SER A 51 9.01 -4.82 -26.91
CA SER A 51 9.34 -3.60 -27.62
C SER A 51 10.85 -3.55 -27.84
N ALA A 52 11.27 -3.13 -29.04
CA ALA A 52 12.70 -3.01 -29.35
C ALA A 52 13.45 -2.26 -28.23
N PRO A 53 14.63 -2.75 -27.81
CA PRO A 53 15.38 -2.16 -26.71
C PRO A 53 15.75 -0.72 -27.05
N VAL A 54 15.77 0.15 -26.04
CA VAL A 54 16.18 1.54 -26.20
C VAL A 54 17.65 1.56 -26.65
N VAL A 55 17.95 2.29 -27.72
CA VAL A 55 19.31 2.49 -28.19
C VAL A 55 19.86 3.76 -27.54
N SER A 56 20.89 3.58 -26.73
CA SER A 56 21.60 4.64 -26.00
C SER A 56 23.07 4.69 -26.45
N ALA A 57 23.79 5.73 -26.05
CA ALA A 57 25.24 5.80 -26.18
C ALA A 57 25.91 6.30 -24.90
N ALA A 58 27.12 5.81 -24.63
CA ALA A 58 27.89 6.10 -23.44
C ALA A 58 29.28 6.64 -23.81
N GLU A 59 29.77 7.57 -23.01
CA GLU A 59 31.12 8.13 -23.11
C GLU A 59 32.16 7.08 -22.68
N ILE A 60 33.35 7.10 -23.30
CA ILE A 60 34.41 6.13 -23.02
C ILE A 60 35.33 6.52 -21.84
N ASP A 61 35.59 7.82 -21.64
CA ASP A 61 36.53 8.33 -20.63
C ASP A 61 35.88 9.41 -19.74
N TYR A 62 34.91 9.00 -18.91
CA TYR A 62 34.30 9.86 -17.89
C TYR A 62 34.04 9.11 -16.57
N PRO A 63 35.08 8.54 -15.93
CA PRO A 63 34.93 7.77 -14.70
C PRO A 63 34.57 8.67 -13.49
N PRO A 64 33.78 8.19 -12.51
CA PRO A 64 33.12 6.89 -12.42
C PRO A 64 31.73 6.84 -13.11
N PHE A 65 31.34 7.84 -13.88
CA PHE A 65 29.98 8.01 -14.42
C PHE A 65 29.71 7.17 -15.67
N SER A 66 30.67 7.16 -16.59
CA SER A 66 30.63 6.44 -17.87
C SER A 66 32.04 5.98 -18.22
N VAL A 67 32.21 4.67 -18.36
CA VAL A 67 33.47 4.00 -18.71
C VAL A 67 33.19 2.83 -19.65
N VAL A 68 34.24 2.20 -20.16
CA VAL A 68 34.14 0.95 -20.91
C VAL A 68 34.88 -0.17 -20.17
N ASP A 69 34.24 -1.31 -19.99
CA ASP A 69 34.88 -2.49 -19.40
C ASP A 69 35.92 -3.12 -20.35
N GLY A 70 36.74 -4.04 -19.84
CA GLY A 70 37.74 -4.77 -20.64
C GLY A 70 37.18 -5.66 -21.76
N LEU A 71 35.85 -5.71 -21.93
CA LEU A 71 35.13 -6.42 -22.99
C LEU A 71 34.43 -5.46 -23.97
N GLY A 72 34.66 -4.15 -23.87
CA GLY A 72 34.12 -3.14 -24.78
C GLY A 72 32.69 -2.68 -24.44
N ARG A 73 32.16 -3.02 -23.27
CA ARG A 73 30.78 -2.70 -22.86
C ARG A 73 30.75 -1.43 -22.01
N ALA A 74 29.77 -0.56 -22.25
CA ALA A 74 29.52 0.60 -21.41
C ALA A 74 29.23 0.18 -19.95
N ASP A 75 29.82 0.90 -19.00
CA ASP A 75 29.61 0.71 -17.57
C ASP A 75 29.76 2.04 -16.82
N GLY A 76 29.55 2.08 -15.51
CA GLY A 76 29.61 3.31 -14.71
C GLY A 76 28.26 3.72 -14.14
N PHE A 77 28.29 4.62 -13.15
CA PHE A 77 27.13 5.02 -12.37
C PHE A 77 25.92 5.43 -13.23
N SER A 78 26.13 6.32 -14.20
CA SER A 78 25.05 6.86 -15.03
C SER A 78 24.51 5.84 -16.03
N VAL A 79 25.37 4.95 -16.53
CA VAL A 79 25.01 3.84 -17.42
C VAL A 79 24.13 2.83 -16.68
N GLU A 80 24.50 2.45 -15.47
CA GLU A 80 23.70 1.54 -14.64
C GLU A 80 22.43 2.19 -14.07
N LEU A 81 22.46 3.47 -13.72
CA LEU A 81 21.27 4.22 -13.32
C LEU A 81 20.23 4.24 -14.45
N MET A 82 20.68 4.44 -15.70
CA MET A 82 19.80 4.34 -16.87
C MET A 82 19.25 2.93 -17.08
N ARG A 83 20.07 1.88 -16.91
CA ARG A 83 19.59 0.48 -16.96
C ARG A 83 18.50 0.23 -15.92
N ALA A 84 18.73 0.65 -14.67
CA ALA A 84 17.77 0.49 -13.59
C ALA A 84 16.46 1.25 -13.88
N ALA A 85 16.56 2.53 -14.26
CA ALA A 85 15.40 3.37 -14.57
C ALA A 85 14.57 2.84 -15.75
N LEU A 86 15.22 2.28 -16.79
CA LEU A 86 14.49 1.67 -17.91
C LEU A 86 13.93 0.29 -17.54
N ALA A 87 14.64 -0.52 -16.76
CA ALA A 87 14.20 -1.85 -16.34
C ALA A 87 12.94 -1.82 -15.47
N VAL A 88 12.81 -0.88 -14.52
CA VAL A 88 11.57 -0.72 -13.72
C VAL A 88 10.38 -0.29 -14.57
N MET A 89 10.62 0.33 -15.73
CA MET A 89 9.60 0.68 -16.73
C MET A 89 9.37 -0.44 -17.78
N GLY A 90 9.92 -1.64 -17.55
CA GLY A 90 9.80 -2.78 -18.46
C GLY A 90 10.53 -2.60 -19.80
N ARG A 91 11.63 -1.83 -19.82
CA ARG A 91 12.43 -1.54 -21.02
C ARG A 91 13.88 -1.99 -20.86
N ASP A 92 14.36 -2.76 -21.83
CA ASP A 92 15.79 -3.01 -22.00
C ASP A 92 16.48 -1.82 -22.70
N VAL A 93 17.80 -1.69 -22.48
CA VAL A 93 18.64 -0.67 -23.10
C VAL A 93 19.96 -1.25 -23.59
N THR A 94 20.39 -0.82 -24.77
CA THR A 94 21.68 -1.16 -25.40
C THR A 94 22.52 0.09 -25.55
N PHE A 95 23.84 -0.03 -25.43
CA PHE A 95 24.76 1.10 -25.45
C PHE A 95 25.77 0.97 -26.59
N ARG A 96 25.90 2.03 -27.38
CA ARG A 96 27.07 2.29 -28.23
C ARG A 96 28.11 3.05 -27.41
N THR A 97 29.40 2.83 -27.66
CA THR A 97 30.50 3.53 -26.97
C THR A 97 31.29 4.37 -27.96
N GLY A 98 31.70 5.56 -27.56
CA GLY A 98 32.51 6.49 -28.37
C GLY A 98 32.90 7.74 -27.57
N PRO A 99 33.77 8.61 -28.14
CA PRO A 99 34.14 9.87 -27.52
C PRO A 99 33.01 10.91 -27.60
N TRP A 100 33.04 11.92 -26.73
CA TRP A 100 31.90 12.79 -26.45
C TRP A 100 31.32 13.49 -27.69
N ASN A 101 32.21 13.96 -28.56
CA ASN A 101 31.84 14.63 -29.80
C ASN A 101 31.10 13.71 -30.80
N GLU A 102 31.28 12.39 -30.72
CA GLU A 102 30.50 11.41 -31.49
C GLU A 102 29.20 11.05 -30.78
N VAL A 103 29.26 10.79 -29.47
CA VAL A 103 28.12 10.42 -28.62
C VAL A 103 27.02 11.48 -28.67
N LYS A 104 27.37 12.76 -28.48
CA LYS A 104 26.47 13.91 -28.65
C LYS A 104 25.85 13.95 -30.05
N GLY A 105 26.69 13.82 -31.09
CA GLY A 105 26.26 13.86 -32.48
C GLY A 105 25.32 12.73 -32.91
N TRP A 106 25.38 11.56 -32.26
CA TRP A 106 24.42 10.47 -32.49
C TRP A 106 23.02 10.81 -31.97
N LEU A 107 22.89 11.47 -30.82
CA LEU A 107 21.58 11.91 -30.31
C LEU A 107 20.99 13.03 -31.18
N GLU A 108 21.79 13.99 -31.60
CA GLU A 108 21.37 15.07 -32.51
C GLU A 108 20.79 14.52 -33.82
N LYS A 109 21.46 13.54 -34.43
CA LYS A 109 21.01 12.86 -35.66
C LYS A 109 19.80 11.97 -35.43
N GLY A 110 19.66 11.39 -34.23
CA GLY A 110 18.68 10.35 -33.91
C GLY A 110 19.19 8.93 -34.19
N ASP A 111 20.52 8.76 -34.28
CA ASP A 111 21.18 7.44 -34.35
C ASP A 111 21.10 6.69 -33.01
N VAL A 112 20.84 7.42 -31.91
CA VAL A 112 20.46 6.92 -30.58
C VAL A 112 19.30 7.77 -30.04
N GLN A 113 18.55 7.22 -29.09
CA GLN A 113 17.31 7.80 -28.56
C GLN A 113 17.51 8.60 -27.26
N VAL A 114 18.53 8.23 -26.49
CA VAL A 114 18.82 8.81 -25.17
C VAL A 114 20.33 8.77 -24.88
N LEU A 115 20.82 9.67 -24.03
CA LEU A 115 22.16 9.65 -23.44
C LEU A 115 22.07 9.60 -21.89
N PRO A 116 22.89 8.77 -21.22
CA PRO A 116 22.86 8.56 -19.77
C PRO A 116 23.57 9.65 -18.97
N LEU A 117 24.48 10.39 -19.60
CA LEU A 117 25.34 11.36 -18.94
C LEU A 117 25.46 12.60 -19.81
N VAL A 118 24.65 13.61 -19.52
CA VAL A 118 24.79 14.95 -20.12
C VAL A 118 24.66 16.00 -19.03
N GLY A 119 25.67 16.86 -18.91
CA GLY A 119 25.55 18.07 -18.11
C GLY A 119 24.66 19.08 -18.81
N ARG A 120 23.58 19.50 -18.15
CA ARG A 120 22.59 20.47 -18.64
C ARG A 120 23.20 21.87 -18.77
N THR A 121 23.07 22.48 -19.95
CA THR A 121 23.55 23.85 -20.23
C THR A 121 22.60 24.56 -21.20
N PRO A 122 22.49 25.91 -21.15
CA PRO A 122 21.60 26.66 -22.06
C PRO A 122 21.83 26.32 -23.54
N GLU A 123 23.09 26.16 -23.94
CA GLU A 123 23.50 25.81 -25.31
C GLU A 123 23.00 24.42 -25.75
N ARG A 124 22.71 23.53 -24.79
CA ARG A 124 22.21 22.17 -25.04
C ARG A 124 20.69 22.05 -24.84
N GLU A 125 20.08 22.93 -24.05
CA GLU A 125 18.61 23.07 -23.98
C GLU A 125 18.01 23.53 -25.32
N GLU A 126 18.81 24.14 -26.20
CA GLU A 126 18.40 24.39 -27.58
C GLU A 126 18.21 23.09 -28.39
N LEU A 127 18.94 22.02 -28.06
CA LEU A 127 19.08 20.77 -28.86
C LEU A 127 18.42 19.54 -28.24
N PHE A 128 18.35 19.46 -26.91
CA PHE A 128 17.90 18.30 -26.14
C PHE A 128 16.90 18.70 -25.05
N ASP A 129 16.03 17.76 -24.68
CA ASP A 129 15.26 17.84 -23.44
C ASP A 129 15.91 16.96 -22.37
N PHE A 130 15.82 17.39 -21.11
CA PHE A 130 16.52 16.80 -19.98
C PHE A 130 15.56 16.29 -18.91
N THR A 131 15.88 15.15 -18.29
CA THR A 131 15.23 14.73 -17.04
C THR A 131 15.47 15.74 -15.92
N VAL A 132 14.76 15.57 -14.81
CA VAL A 132 15.24 16.12 -13.53
C VAL A 132 16.70 15.70 -13.32
N PRO A 133 17.56 16.59 -12.77
CA PRO A 133 18.94 16.24 -12.53
C PRO A 133 19.02 15.15 -11.47
N TYR A 134 19.73 14.06 -11.78
CA TYR A 134 19.97 12.98 -10.82
C TYR A 134 21.20 13.26 -9.95
N MET A 135 22.07 14.19 -10.36
CA MET A 135 23.24 14.63 -9.58
C MET A 135 23.63 16.06 -9.94
N THR A 136 24.20 16.79 -8.99
CA THR A 136 24.83 18.11 -9.19
C THR A 136 26.28 18.05 -8.72
N LEU A 137 27.23 18.49 -9.53
CA LEU A 137 28.65 18.61 -9.14
C LEU A 137 29.19 20.02 -9.38
N HIS A 138 30.30 20.32 -8.71
CA HIS A 138 31.08 21.53 -8.97
C HIS A 138 32.41 21.23 -9.68
N GLY A 139 32.86 22.17 -10.49
CA GLY A 139 34.18 22.17 -11.09
C GLY A 139 35.30 22.29 -10.06
N ALA A 140 36.47 21.78 -10.42
CA ALA A 140 37.72 21.89 -9.68
C ALA A 140 38.86 22.27 -10.63
N ILE A 141 39.92 22.84 -10.04
CA ILE A 141 41.17 23.14 -10.74
C ILE A 141 42.20 22.08 -10.34
N VAL A 142 42.87 21.48 -11.30
CA VAL A 142 44.01 20.57 -11.07
C VAL A 142 45.29 21.26 -11.53
N VAL A 143 46.32 21.20 -10.69
CA VAL A 143 47.65 21.79 -10.91
C VAL A 143 48.75 20.80 -10.55
N ARG A 144 50.01 21.10 -10.90
CA ARG A 144 51.15 20.30 -10.43
C ARG A 144 51.43 20.55 -8.95
N SER A 145 51.84 19.52 -8.22
CA SER A 145 52.32 19.61 -6.84
C SER A 145 53.50 20.59 -6.74
N GLY A 146 53.38 21.60 -5.87
CA GLY A 146 54.29 22.76 -5.79
C GLY A 146 53.84 24.01 -6.56
N THR A 147 52.69 23.97 -7.23
CA THR A 147 52.01 25.16 -7.78
C THR A 147 51.11 25.75 -6.69
N ASP A 148 51.47 26.90 -6.13
CA ASP A 148 50.73 27.53 -5.02
C ASP A 148 50.16 28.92 -5.40
N ASP A 149 50.49 29.41 -6.59
CA ASP A 149 50.05 30.67 -7.20
C ASP A 149 48.71 30.57 -7.95
N ILE A 150 48.05 29.41 -7.89
CA ILE A 150 46.72 29.14 -8.45
C ILE A 150 45.86 28.47 -7.38
N GLN A 151 44.86 29.18 -6.86
CA GLN A 151 43.97 28.78 -5.76
C GLN A 151 42.48 28.98 -6.08
N ASN A 152 42.16 29.74 -7.14
CA ASN A 152 40.80 30.01 -7.58
C ASN A 152 40.76 30.32 -9.10
N LEU A 153 39.55 30.53 -9.64
CA LEU A 153 39.32 30.74 -11.07
C LEU A 153 39.90 32.06 -11.63
N ALA A 154 40.09 33.09 -10.81
CA ALA A 154 40.67 34.37 -11.25
C ALA A 154 42.19 34.27 -11.47
N ASP A 155 42.88 33.36 -10.76
CA ASP A 155 44.33 33.14 -10.87
C ASP A 155 44.74 32.52 -12.22
N LEU A 156 43.78 31.96 -12.97
CA LEU A 156 44.00 31.39 -14.30
C LEU A 156 44.21 32.45 -15.40
N LYS A 157 44.08 33.74 -15.09
CA LYS A 157 44.30 34.83 -16.05
C LYS A 157 45.74 34.80 -16.61
N GLY A 158 45.85 34.76 -17.93
CA GLY A 158 47.13 34.65 -18.65
C GLY A 158 47.76 33.24 -18.66
N ARG A 159 47.17 32.24 -18.01
CA ARG A 159 47.67 30.85 -17.95
C ARG A 159 47.16 30.00 -19.11
N ARG A 160 47.87 28.91 -19.41
CA ARG A 160 47.42 27.84 -20.32
C ARG A 160 46.53 26.87 -19.54
N VAL A 161 45.25 26.84 -19.89
CA VAL A 161 44.24 26.03 -19.21
C VAL A 161 43.72 24.96 -20.16
N ALA A 162 43.91 23.69 -19.80
CA ALA A 162 43.39 22.57 -20.57
C ALA A 162 42.00 22.14 -20.12
N VAL A 163 41.15 21.81 -21.10
CA VAL A 163 39.80 21.25 -20.93
C VAL A 163 39.54 20.20 -22.00
N MET A 164 38.63 19.26 -21.73
CA MET A 164 38.18 18.30 -22.73
C MET A 164 37.31 18.99 -23.81
N ARG A 165 37.55 18.68 -25.09
CA ARG A 165 36.89 19.32 -26.23
C ARG A 165 35.37 19.06 -26.24
N GLY A 166 34.59 20.14 -26.16
CA GLY A 166 33.12 20.09 -26.15
C GLY A 166 32.51 19.72 -24.80
N ASP A 167 33.31 19.62 -23.74
CA ASP A 167 32.81 19.41 -22.37
C ASP A 167 32.15 20.68 -21.79
N ASN A 168 31.34 20.49 -20.75
CA ASN A 168 30.78 21.56 -19.94
C ASN A 168 31.85 22.54 -19.41
N ALA A 169 33.06 22.07 -19.10
CA ALA A 169 34.16 22.94 -18.68
C ALA A 169 34.62 23.88 -19.81
N GLU A 170 34.64 23.42 -21.07
CA GLU A 170 34.92 24.29 -22.21
C GLU A 170 33.78 25.30 -22.44
N GLU A 171 32.52 24.83 -22.43
CA GLU A 171 31.35 25.69 -22.57
C GLU A 171 31.34 26.80 -21.50
N PHE A 172 31.49 26.43 -20.23
CA PHE A 172 31.56 27.35 -19.08
C PHE A 172 32.68 28.40 -19.22
N LEU A 173 33.92 27.98 -19.48
CA LEU A 173 35.06 28.90 -19.57
C LEU A 173 35.00 29.83 -20.79
N ARG A 174 34.23 29.49 -21.83
CA ARG A 174 34.07 30.31 -23.04
C ARG A 174 32.91 31.31 -23.00
N ARG A 175 31.96 31.19 -22.06
CA ARG A 175 30.84 32.14 -21.92
C ARG A 175 31.30 33.57 -21.61
N GLU A 176 32.44 33.72 -20.93
CA GLU A 176 32.97 35.01 -20.51
C GLU A 176 34.47 35.12 -20.80
N GLU A 177 34.91 36.29 -21.28
CA GLU A 177 36.33 36.53 -21.59
C GLU A 177 37.15 36.75 -20.31
N ARG A 178 37.54 35.64 -19.66
CA ARG A 178 38.30 35.62 -18.40
C ARG A 178 39.83 35.78 -18.58
N GLY A 179 40.29 36.01 -19.80
CA GLY A 179 41.69 36.32 -20.13
C GLY A 179 42.68 35.15 -19.98
N MET A 180 42.19 33.91 -19.97
CA MET A 180 42.99 32.67 -19.93
C MET A 180 43.16 32.06 -21.32
N GLN A 181 44.23 31.29 -21.55
CA GLN A 181 44.49 30.61 -22.82
C GLN A 181 43.93 29.19 -22.80
N ILE A 182 42.68 29.03 -23.24
CA ILE A 182 41.98 27.74 -23.27
C ILE A 182 42.53 26.85 -24.39
N GLN A 183 43.04 25.68 -24.04
CA GLN A 183 43.52 24.63 -24.96
C GLN A 183 42.64 23.38 -24.81
N THR A 184 42.34 22.67 -25.91
CA THR A 184 41.41 21.52 -25.88
C THR A 184 42.11 20.19 -26.18
N THR A 185 41.88 19.21 -25.30
CA THR A 185 42.33 17.82 -25.49
C THR A 185 41.15 16.92 -25.90
N PRO A 186 41.42 15.74 -26.51
CA PRO A 186 40.39 14.73 -26.78
C PRO A 186 39.71 14.19 -25.51
N THR A 187 40.46 13.96 -24.42
CA THR A 187 39.94 13.43 -23.15
C THR A 187 40.59 14.09 -21.92
N PHE A 188 40.04 13.84 -20.73
CA PHE A 188 40.61 14.31 -19.47
C PHE A 188 41.89 13.57 -19.06
N GLU A 189 42.02 12.27 -19.35
CA GLU A 189 43.28 11.53 -19.14
C GLU A 189 44.45 12.22 -19.87
N GLN A 190 44.26 12.59 -21.14
CA GLN A 190 45.27 13.31 -21.92
C GLN A 190 45.56 14.70 -21.33
N ALA A 191 44.54 15.45 -20.87
CA ALA A 191 44.72 16.75 -20.24
C ALA A 191 45.61 16.67 -18.98
N LEU A 192 45.38 15.66 -18.13
CA LEU A 192 46.15 15.43 -16.91
C LEU A 192 47.59 14.99 -17.21
N HIS A 193 47.81 14.14 -18.21
CA HIS A 193 49.17 13.79 -18.67
C HIS A 193 49.93 15.01 -19.19
N GLU A 194 49.32 15.85 -20.02
CA GLU A 194 49.95 17.06 -20.55
C GLU A 194 50.22 18.11 -19.46
N LEU A 195 49.33 18.23 -18.46
CA LEU A 195 49.55 19.04 -17.26
C LEU A 195 50.74 18.52 -16.44
N SER A 196 50.84 17.21 -16.23
CA SER A 196 51.95 16.58 -15.50
C SER A 196 53.31 16.85 -16.18
N GLN A 197 53.32 16.88 -17.51
CA GLN A 197 54.52 17.16 -18.34
C GLN A 197 54.91 18.64 -18.43
N GLY A 198 54.05 19.58 -17.99
CA GLY A 198 54.33 21.02 -18.06
C GLY A 198 53.80 21.75 -19.31
N HIS A 199 53.06 21.05 -20.18
CA HIS A 199 52.46 21.63 -21.38
C HIS A 199 51.30 22.60 -21.07
N HIS A 200 50.61 22.38 -19.94
CA HIS A 200 49.58 23.27 -19.40
C HIS A 200 49.97 23.79 -18.02
N ASP A 201 49.31 24.85 -17.56
CA ASP A 201 49.50 25.42 -16.22
C ASP A 201 48.41 24.95 -15.24
N ALA A 202 47.20 24.69 -15.74
CA ALA A 202 46.10 24.07 -15.00
C ALA A 202 45.18 23.24 -15.92
N VAL A 203 44.40 22.33 -15.33
CA VAL A 203 43.25 21.64 -15.96
C VAL A 203 41.99 21.99 -15.19
N VAL A 204 40.89 22.30 -15.89
CA VAL A 204 39.57 22.46 -15.27
C VAL A 204 38.70 21.25 -15.59
N VAL A 205 38.20 20.59 -14.55
CA VAL A 205 37.52 19.29 -14.60
C VAL A 205 36.63 19.13 -13.36
N GLN A 206 35.63 18.24 -13.40
CA GLN A 206 34.73 17.97 -12.28
C GLN A 206 35.49 17.23 -11.16
N ARG A 207 35.28 17.62 -9.89
CA ARG A 207 36.12 17.15 -8.76
C ARG A 207 36.20 15.62 -8.65
N LEU A 208 35.07 14.92 -8.80
CA LEU A 208 35.02 13.45 -8.71
C LEU A 208 35.76 12.74 -9.86
N VAL A 209 35.78 13.34 -11.06
CA VAL A 209 36.52 12.81 -12.22
C VAL A 209 38.03 12.94 -11.96
N ALA A 210 38.50 14.07 -11.42
CA ALA A 210 39.90 14.25 -11.03
C ALA A 210 40.33 13.29 -9.89
N LEU A 211 39.50 13.14 -8.85
CA LEU A 211 39.74 12.20 -7.74
C LEU A 211 39.83 10.75 -8.21
N ARG A 212 39.20 10.40 -9.33
CA ARG A 212 39.23 9.07 -9.92
C ARG A 212 40.40 8.87 -10.90
N LEU A 213 40.64 9.82 -11.81
CA LEU A 213 41.67 9.72 -12.84
C LEU A 213 43.10 9.87 -12.32
N ILE A 214 43.38 10.79 -11.39
CA ILE A 214 44.75 11.05 -10.92
C ILE A 214 45.39 9.79 -10.29
N PRO A 215 44.69 9.03 -9.41
CA PRO A 215 45.22 7.75 -8.91
C PRO A 215 45.30 6.65 -9.98
N GLN A 216 44.32 6.56 -10.88
CA GLN A 216 44.28 5.51 -11.92
C GLN A 216 45.45 5.63 -12.93
N THR A 217 45.80 6.87 -13.29
CA THR A 217 46.90 7.20 -14.23
C THR A 217 48.28 7.22 -13.56
N GLY A 218 48.36 7.08 -12.24
CA GLY A 218 49.61 7.14 -11.47
C GLY A 218 50.24 8.53 -11.39
N LEU A 219 49.48 9.60 -11.67
CA LEU A 219 49.96 10.99 -11.76
C LEU A 219 50.14 11.67 -10.39
N GLY A 220 50.93 11.05 -9.50
CA GLY A 220 51.19 11.53 -8.14
C GLY A 220 51.89 12.89 -8.01
N ASN A 221 52.25 13.54 -9.13
CA ASN A 221 52.76 14.91 -9.16
C ASN A 221 51.67 15.97 -9.44
N LEU A 222 50.39 15.59 -9.39
CA LEU A 222 49.24 16.50 -9.52
C LEU A 222 48.50 16.63 -8.18
N LYS A 223 47.95 17.82 -7.92
CA LYS A 223 47.04 18.09 -6.81
C LYS A 223 45.77 18.78 -7.31
N ILE A 224 44.65 18.49 -6.66
CA ILE A 224 43.39 19.22 -6.84
C ILE A 224 43.44 20.44 -5.91
N VAL A 225 43.01 21.60 -6.38
CA VAL A 225 42.82 22.80 -5.56
C VAL A 225 41.57 22.60 -4.70
N ASP A 226 41.68 22.88 -3.39
CA ASP A 226 40.60 22.54 -2.44
C ASP A 226 39.32 23.34 -2.64
N ASN A 227 39.44 24.61 -3.05
CA ASN A 227 38.28 25.45 -3.36
C ASN A 227 37.55 24.95 -4.61
N PRO A 228 36.26 24.55 -4.51
CA PRO A 228 35.45 24.29 -5.70
C PRO A 228 35.21 25.58 -6.48
N ILE A 229 35.00 25.45 -7.79
CA ILE A 229 34.55 26.56 -8.62
C ILE A 229 33.03 26.67 -8.44
N GLU A 230 32.58 27.50 -7.48
CA GLU A 230 31.15 27.67 -7.15
C GLU A 230 30.30 28.03 -8.38
N ASP A 231 30.77 28.99 -9.19
CA ASP A 231 30.18 29.40 -10.47
C ASP A 231 30.00 28.24 -11.48
N PHE A 232 30.87 27.22 -11.42
CA PHE A 232 30.84 26.08 -12.34
C PHE A 232 30.08 24.91 -11.71
N ARG A 233 28.78 25.12 -11.52
CA ARG A 233 27.81 24.07 -11.20
C ARG A 233 27.43 23.29 -12.47
N GLN A 234 27.36 21.97 -12.37
CA GLN A 234 26.97 21.06 -13.44
C GLN A 234 25.90 20.07 -12.96
N ASP A 235 24.68 20.26 -13.47
CA ASP A 235 23.53 19.40 -13.25
C ASP A 235 23.56 18.25 -14.28
N PHE A 236 23.70 17.00 -13.84
CA PHE A 236 23.70 15.82 -14.70
C PHE A 236 22.30 15.22 -14.84
N CYS A 237 21.89 15.04 -16.10
CA CYS A 237 20.59 14.54 -16.50
C CYS A 237 20.74 13.38 -17.49
N PHE A 238 19.68 12.61 -17.68
CA PHE A 238 19.48 11.89 -18.94
C PHE A 238 18.98 12.90 -19.98
N ALA A 239 19.49 12.80 -21.20
CA ALA A 239 19.11 13.67 -22.31
C ALA A 239 18.41 12.88 -23.42
N VAL A 240 17.33 13.43 -23.96
CA VAL A 240 16.65 12.93 -25.15
C VAL A 240 16.67 14.00 -26.23
N LYS A 241 16.39 13.62 -27.48
CA LYS A 241 16.23 14.60 -28.55
C LYS A 241 15.04 15.53 -28.26
N LYS A 242 15.23 16.83 -28.45
CA LYS A 242 14.21 17.85 -28.14
C LYS A 242 12.88 17.55 -28.85
N GLY A 243 11.80 17.55 -28.07
CA GLY A 243 10.45 17.16 -28.48
C GLY A 243 10.09 15.70 -28.17
N ASP A 244 11.03 14.82 -27.75
CA ASP A 244 10.70 13.44 -27.34
C ASP A 244 10.18 13.39 -25.89
N SER A 245 9.03 14.02 -25.67
CA SER A 245 8.33 14.03 -24.38
C SER A 245 7.98 12.63 -23.88
N ARG A 246 7.88 11.63 -24.77
CA ARG A 246 7.53 10.25 -24.41
C ARG A 246 8.70 9.53 -23.76
N MET A 247 9.88 9.57 -24.38
CA MET A 247 11.09 9.00 -23.78
C MET A 247 11.46 9.76 -22.51
N LEU A 248 11.31 11.08 -22.51
CA LEU A 248 11.56 11.93 -21.35
C LEU A 248 10.66 11.57 -20.15
N ALA A 249 9.36 11.38 -20.36
CA ALA A 249 8.44 11.01 -19.28
C ALA A 249 8.81 9.66 -18.67
N LEU A 250 9.04 8.65 -19.51
CA LEU A 250 9.42 7.29 -19.10
C LEU A 250 10.72 7.28 -18.27
N LEU A 251 11.72 8.06 -18.68
CA LEU A 251 12.98 8.20 -17.95
C LEU A 251 12.81 8.89 -16.59
N ASN A 252 12.01 9.96 -16.51
CA ASN A 252 11.74 10.63 -15.22
C ASN A 252 10.97 9.74 -14.25
N GLU A 253 9.99 8.97 -14.74
CA GLU A 253 9.20 8.04 -13.92
C GLU A 253 10.06 6.89 -13.40
N GLY A 254 10.85 6.26 -14.28
CA GLY A 254 11.79 5.21 -13.89
C GLY A 254 12.87 5.70 -12.91
N LEU A 255 13.39 6.92 -13.12
CA LEU A 255 14.34 7.57 -12.21
C LEU A 255 13.71 7.85 -10.83
N ALA A 256 12.47 8.33 -10.77
CA ALA A 256 11.76 8.56 -9.52
C ALA A 256 11.54 7.27 -8.72
N ILE A 257 11.15 6.18 -9.38
CA ILE A 257 11.02 4.85 -8.76
C ILE A 257 12.37 4.37 -8.21
N VAL A 258 13.45 4.49 -9.00
CA VAL A 258 14.82 4.08 -8.62
C VAL A 258 15.41 4.95 -7.49
N ILE A 259 14.96 6.18 -7.33
CA ILE A 259 15.30 7.01 -6.17
C ILE A 259 14.53 6.54 -4.93
N ALA A 260 13.22 6.29 -5.07
CA ALA A 260 12.35 5.90 -3.97
C ALA A 260 12.65 4.50 -3.41
N ASP A 261 12.94 3.51 -4.26
CA ASP A 261 13.25 2.13 -3.86
C ASP A 261 14.66 1.94 -3.25
N GLY A 262 15.47 3.01 -3.21
CA GLY A 262 16.84 3.00 -2.71
C GLY A 262 17.89 2.45 -3.69
N THR A 263 17.51 2.08 -4.92
CA THR A 263 18.45 1.64 -5.95
C THR A 263 19.44 2.73 -6.35
N TYR A 264 19.00 4.00 -6.45
CA TYR A 264 19.89 5.15 -6.62
C TYR A 264 20.96 5.20 -5.54
N ARG A 265 20.56 5.10 -4.26
CA ARG A 265 21.49 5.13 -3.11
C ARG A 265 22.49 3.97 -3.19
N ARG A 266 22.05 2.76 -3.49
CA ARG A 266 22.92 1.59 -3.68
C ARG A 266 23.92 1.77 -4.82
N LEU A 267 23.48 2.26 -5.99
CA LEU A 267 24.35 2.56 -7.12
C LEU A 267 25.36 3.66 -6.76
N HIS A 268 24.93 4.68 -6.03
CA HIS A 268 25.77 5.80 -5.60
C HIS A 268 26.86 5.33 -4.63
N SER A 269 26.51 4.59 -3.58
CA SER A 269 27.46 4.03 -2.61
C SER A 269 28.59 3.27 -3.29
N ARG A 270 28.25 2.31 -4.15
CA ARG A 270 29.21 1.45 -4.85
C ARG A 270 30.17 2.22 -5.75
N TRP A 271 29.71 3.29 -6.40
CA TRP A 271 30.53 4.07 -7.35
C TRP A 271 31.30 5.24 -6.71
N PHE A 272 30.82 5.82 -5.60
CA PHE A 272 31.37 7.06 -5.01
C PHE A 272 31.92 6.94 -3.58
N ALA A 273 31.42 6.07 -2.71
CA ALA A 273 31.79 6.13 -1.29
C ALA A 273 33.28 5.83 -1.03
N ALA A 274 33.93 5.01 -1.87
CA ALA A 274 35.38 4.78 -1.83
C ALA A 274 36.24 5.94 -2.41
N LEU A 275 35.61 7.00 -2.92
CA LEU A 275 36.23 8.26 -3.36
C LEU A 275 36.04 9.39 -2.33
N GLU A 276 35.05 9.27 -1.44
CA GLU A 276 34.71 10.26 -0.42
C GLU A 276 35.35 9.95 0.94
N LEU A 277 35.65 8.68 1.25
CA LEU A 277 36.35 8.30 2.48
C LEU A 277 37.86 8.62 2.43
N PRO A 278 38.47 9.13 3.52
CA PRO A 278 39.89 9.43 3.55
C PRO A 278 40.71 8.14 3.56
N LYS A 279 41.43 7.85 2.47
CA LYS A 279 42.23 6.62 2.32
C LYS A 279 43.42 6.51 3.30
N ASP A 280 43.84 7.63 3.87
CA ASP A 280 44.98 7.72 4.78
C ASP A 280 44.59 7.76 6.27
N ARG A 281 43.27 7.71 6.59
CA ARG A 281 42.76 7.66 7.98
C ARG A 281 42.15 6.29 8.26
N ARG A 282 42.65 5.65 9.32
CA ARG A 282 42.05 4.48 9.96
C ARG A 282 40.68 4.82 10.55
N ILE A 283 39.71 3.96 10.31
CA ILE A 283 38.35 4.03 10.85
C ILE A 283 38.32 3.33 12.20
N ILE A 284 37.79 4.00 13.23
CA ILE A 284 37.70 3.50 14.60
C ILE A 284 36.25 3.10 14.89
N VAL A 285 36.03 1.83 15.21
CA VAL A 285 34.70 1.27 15.48
C VAL A 285 34.60 0.90 16.96
N GLY A 286 33.66 1.53 17.68
CA GLY A 286 33.36 1.27 19.08
C GLY A 286 32.38 0.12 19.33
N GLY A 287 32.39 -0.42 20.54
CA GLY A 287 31.40 -1.37 21.06
C GLY A 287 31.59 -1.63 22.55
N ASP A 288 30.64 -2.29 23.21
CA ASP A 288 30.77 -2.63 24.63
C ASP A 288 31.83 -3.74 24.83
N HIS A 289 32.62 -3.62 25.90
CA HIS A 289 33.62 -4.61 26.32
C HIS A 289 33.05 -5.84 27.05
N GLN A 290 31.79 -5.81 27.50
CA GLN A 290 31.18 -6.90 28.28
C GLN A 290 29.75 -7.25 27.82
N TYR A 291 29.55 -7.45 26.51
CA TYR A 291 28.24 -7.73 25.90
C TYR A 291 28.19 -9.05 25.08
N PRO A 292 28.60 -10.20 25.67
CA PRO A 292 28.63 -11.48 24.96
C PRO A 292 27.22 -12.03 24.66
N PRO A 293 27.00 -12.69 23.52
CA PRO A 293 27.98 -13.11 22.52
C PRO A 293 28.23 -12.08 21.38
N PHE A 294 27.71 -10.86 21.48
CA PHE A 294 27.78 -9.86 20.40
C PHE A 294 29.16 -9.20 20.31
N GLU A 295 29.60 -8.55 21.38
CA GLU A 295 30.95 -8.02 21.50
C GLU A 295 31.44 -8.04 22.94
N TYR A 296 32.69 -8.45 23.13
CA TYR A 296 33.32 -8.50 24.43
C TYR A 296 34.85 -8.62 24.29
N LEU A 297 35.57 -8.32 25.37
CA LEU A 297 36.99 -8.65 25.48
C LEU A 297 37.15 -10.10 25.96
N ASP A 298 37.96 -10.88 25.24
CA ASP A 298 38.29 -12.25 25.64
C ASP A 298 39.26 -12.32 26.83
N GLU A 299 39.61 -13.53 27.29
CA GLU A 299 40.57 -13.76 28.40
C GLU A 299 41.96 -13.13 28.18
N LYS A 300 42.28 -12.69 26.95
CA LYS A 300 43.54 -12.04 26.58
C LYS A 300 43.38 -10.54 26.35
N GLY A 301 42.21 -9.98 26.63
CA GLY A 301 41.89 -8.57 26.37
C GLY A 301 41.74 -8.25 24.88
N SER A 302 41.44 -9.22 24.03
CA SER A 302 41.24 -9.02 22.59
C SER A 302 39.75 -8.93 22.23
N PRO A 303 39.33 -8.01 21.34
CA PRO A 303 37.94 -7.96 20.87
C PRO A 303 37.51 -9.27 20.19
N ALA A 304 36.41 -9.84 20.69
CA ALA A 304 35.75 -11.06 20.24
C ALA A 304 34.22 -10.91 20.23
N GLY A 305 33.52 -11.84 19.58
CA GLY A 305 32.06 -11.84 19.46
C GLY A 305 31.55 -11.76 18.02
N PHE A 306 30.24 -11.92 17.87
CA PHE A 306 29.52 -11.89 16.59
C PHE A 306 29.71 -10.57 15.83
N ASN A 307 29.51 -9.42 16.49
CA ASN A 307 29.64 -8.10 15.86
C ASN A 307 31.09 -7.76 15.50
N VAL A 308 32.04 -8.20 16.32
CA VAL A 308 33.46 -8.03 16.05
C VAL A 308 33.89 -8.84 14.81
N GLU A 309 33.42 -10.08 14.66
CA GLU A 309 33.69 -10.87 13.45
C GLU A 309 32.96 -10.32 12.22
N LEU A 310 31.71 -9.88 12.36
CA LEU A 310 30.93 -9.24 11.29
C LEU A 310 31.61 -7.94 10.80
N THR A 311 32.04 -7.07 11.71
CA THR A 311 32.79 -5.84 11.40
C THR A 311 34.07 -6.15 10.63
N ARG A 312 34.82 -7.16 11.05
CA ARG A 312 36.05 -7.59 10.35
C ARG A 312 35.77 -8.17 8.95
N MET A 313 34.61 -8.79 8.74
CA MET A 313 34.19 -9.24 7.41
C MET A 313 33.79 -8.06 6.53
N ILE A 314 32.98 -7.12 7.04
CA ILE A 314 32.58 -5.88 6.35
C ILE A 314 33.84 -5.10 5.91
N ALA A 315 34.79 -4.89 6.83
CA ALA A 315 36.03 -4.18 6.54
C ALA A 315 36.87 -4.84 5.44
N ARG A 316 36.89 -6.18 5.38
CA ARG A 316 37.61 -6.92 4.32
C ARG A 316 36.94 -6.81 2.96
N GLU A 317 35.61 -6.96 2.91
CA GLU A 317 34.85 -6.92 1.67
C GLU A 317 34.84 -5.51 1.06
N MET A 318 34.74 -4.49 1.92
CA MET A 318 34.72 -3.07 1.52
C MET A 318 36.11 -2.43 1.44
N GLY A 319 37.18 -3.15 1.80
CA GLY A 319 38.57 -2.67 1.71
C GLY A 319 38.95 -1.55 2.71
N LEU A 320 38.33 -1.52 3.90
CA LEU A 320 38.49 -0.49 4.92
C LEU A 320 39.60 -0.84 5.94
N ASP A 321 40.46 0.11 6.33
CA ASP A 321 41.33 -0.04 7.51
C ASP A 321 40.54 0.27 8.78
N VAL A 322 40.12 -0.79 9.49
CA VAL A 322 39.26 -0.70 10.68
C VAL A 322 39.99 -1.19 11.93
N GLU A 323 39.96 -0.36 12.97
CA GLU A 323 40.38 -0.70 14.34
C GLU A 323 39.16 -0.74 15.25
N ILE A 324 38.96 -1.87 15.95
CA ILE A 324 37.84 -2.08 16.85
C ILE A 324 38.30 -1.79 18.28
N ARG A 325 37.64 -0.84 18.95
CA ARG A 325 37.89 -0.46 20.35
C ARG A 325 36.67 -0.84 21.19
N LEU A 326 36.87 -1.67 22.21
CA LEU A 326 35.80 -1.99 23.15
C LEU A 326 36.06 -1.33 24.50
N GLY A 327 35.03 -0.73 25.08
CA GLY A 327 35.11 -0.01 26.35
C GLY A 327 33.77 -0.02 27.11
N PRO A 328 33.66 0.69 28.24
CA PRO A 328 32.39 0.85 28.95
C PRO A 328 31.35 1.49 28.04
N TRP A 329 30.13 0.94 27.99
CA TRP A 329 29.08 1.38 27.07
C TRP A 329 28.78 2.89 27.12
N THR A 330 28.78 3.48 28.33
CA THR A 330 28.58 4.92 28.52
C THR A 330 29.68 5.77 27.90
N ASP A 331 30.92 5.28 27.91
CA ASP A 331 32.07 6.00 27.36
C ASP A 331 32.06 5.89 25.84
N VAL A 332 31.78 4.69 25.30
CA VAL A 332 31.62 4.44 23.85
C VAL A 332 30.53 5.33 23.23
N LEU A 333 29.41 5.55 23.92
CA LEU A 333 28.37 6.48 23.45
C LEU A 333 28.86 7.94 23.43
N HIS A 334 29.55 8.41 24.48
CA HIS A 334 30.10 9.77 24.50
C HIS A 334 31.20 9.97 23.46
N ASP A 335 32.04 8.95 23.23
CA ASP A 335 33.11 8.98 22.22
C ASP A 335 32.50 9.07 20.80
N LEU A 336 31.35 8.43 20.55
CA LEU A 336 30.60 8.56 19.30
C LEU A 336 30.02 9.97 19.15
N GLU A 337 29.39 10.53 20.20
CA GLU A 337 28.84 11.89 20.19
C GLU A 337 29.91 12.98 19.95
N ARG A 338 31.16 12.71 20.36
CA ARG A 338 32.30 13.63 20.17
C ARG A 338 33.08 13.40 18.87
N GLY A 339 32.83 12.30 18.15
CA GLY A 339 33.64 11.89 16.99
C GLY A 339 35.05 11.40 17.35
N GLU A 340 35.26 10.92 18.59
CA GLU A 340 36.48 10.24 19.03
C GLU A 340 36.54 8.79 18.47
N ILE A 341 35.37 8.23 18.11
CA ILE A 341 35.20 7.04 17.26
C ILE A 341 34.30 7.38 16.05
N ASP A 342 34.50 6.68 14.94
CA ASP A 342 33.82 6.97 13.66
C ASP A 342 32.48 6.21 13.50
N ALA A 343 32.33 5.07 14.17
CA ALA A 343 31.12 4.25 14.17
C ALA A 343 30.99 3.40 15.44
N VAL A 344 29.78 2.88 15.73
CA VAL A 344 29.55 1.82 16.73
C VAL A 344 28.99 0.57 16.05
N GLN A 345 29.51 -0.60 16.40
CA GLN A 345 29.16 -1.89 15.77
C GLN A 345 27.87 -2.54 16.27
N GLY A 346 27.37 -2.12 17.44
CA GLY A 346 26.24 -2.74 18.12
C GLY A 346 25.47 -1.74 18.98
N ILE A 347 24.41 -1.16 18.43
CA ILE A 347 23.52 -0.23 19.13
C ILE A 347 22.06 -0.52 18.81
N PHE A 348 21.18 -0.40 19.81
CA PHE A 348 19.74 -0.46 19.60
C PHE A 348 19.21 0.84 19.00
N TYR A 349 18.44 0.69 17.93
CA TYR A 349 17.68 1.78 17.33
C TYR A 349 16.63 2.35 18.30
N SER A 350 16.50 3.67 18.31
CA SER A 350 15.39 4.37 18.97
C SER A 350 15.18 5.74 18.30
N VAL A 351 13.95 6.25 18.36
CA VAL A 351 13.58 7.58 17.82
C VAL A 351 14.40 8.70 18.46
N GLU A 352 14.86 8.52 19.70
CA GLU A 352 15.71 9.51 20.38
C GLU A 352 17.16 9.49 19.90
N ARG A 353 17.69 8.30 19.61
CA ARG A 353 19.05 8.10 19.11
C ARG A 353 19.16 8.45 17.62
N ASP A 354 18.11 8.23 16.84
CA ASP A 354 17.97 8.61 15.42
C ASP A 354 18.10 10.14 15.21
N ARG A 355 17.81 10.95 16.24
CA ARG A 355 18.07 12.40 16.23
C ARG A 355 19.55 12.77 16.30
N LYS A 356 20.43 11.84 16.70
CA LYS A 356 21.87 12.06 16.97
C LYS A 356 22.80 11.26 16.05
N PHE A 357 22.36 10.09 15.60
CA PHE A 357 23.15 9.14 14.82
C PHE A 357 22.36 8.61 13.64
N ASP A 358 23.03 8.38 12.52
CA ASP A 358 22.47 7.69 11.36
C ASP A 358 22.69 6.17 11.53
N PHE A 359 21.67 5.34 11.21
CA PHE A 359 21.68 3.89 11.45
C PHE A 359 21.71 3.04 10.18
N THR A 360 22.36 1.87 10.23
CA THR A 360 22.26 0.87 9.17
C THR A 360 20.97 0.08 9.27
N GLN A 361 20.63 -0.67 8.23
CA GLN A 361 19.69 -1.79 8.35
C GLN A 361 20.11 -2.75 9.49
N ALA A 362 19.13 -3.34 10.18
CA ALA A 362 19.37 -4.25 11.29
C ALA A 362 20.27 -5.42 10.90
N HIS A 363 21.30 -5.66 11.72
CA HIS A 363 22.16 -6.84 11.60
C HIS A 363 21.75 -7.93 12.60
N SER A 364 20.92 -7.63 13.61
CA SER A 364 20.29 -8.61 14.49
C SER A 364 19.00 -8.02 15.08
N VAL A 365 18.13 -8.87 15.64
CA VAL A 365 16.92 -8.47 16.35
C VAL A 365 16.92 -9.13 17.72
N ASN A 366 16.96 -8.34 18.78
CA ASN A 366 17.08 -8.82 20.16
C ASN A 366 15.75 -8.72 20.92
N ASN A 367 15.41 -9.80 21.60
CA ASN A 367 14.18 -9.94 22.38
C ASN A 367 14.45 -9.61 23.85
N TYR A 368 13.83 -8.56 24.39
CA TYR A 368 13.93 -8.20 25.80
C TYR A 368 13.01 -9.05 26.67
N VAL A 369 13.57 -9.64 27.72
CA VAL A 369 12.89 -10.54 28.64
C VAL A 369 13.09 -10.12 30.08
N VAL A 370 12.20 -10.59 30.93
CA VAL A 370 12.39 -10.53 32.37
C VAL A 370 13.13 -11.78 32.83
N VAL A 371 14.12 -11.60 33.69
CA VAL A 371 14.82 -12.65 34.41
C VAL A 371 14.38 -12.61 35.87
N GLY A 372 14.03 -13.77 36.43
CA GLY A 372 13.64 -13.94 37.83
C GLY A 372 14.28 -15.17 38.46
N ARG A 373 14.07 -15.38 39.76
CA ARG A 373 14.54 -16.57 40.48
C ARG A 373 13.57 -17.75 40.30
N ARG A 374 14.11 -18.95 40.16
CA ARG A 374 13.34 -20.20 40.05
C ARG A 374 12.59 -20.51 41.34
N GLY A 375 11.31 -20.82 41.21
CA GLY A 375 10.42 -21.16 42.33
C GLY A 375 9.56 -19.99 42.81
N GLU A 376 9.91 -18.76 42.42
CA GLU A 376 8.99 -17.63 42.46
C GLU A 376 8.07 -17.74 41.22
N ASN A 377 6.76 -17.61 41.40
CA ASN A 377 5.79 -17.82 40.31
C ASN A 377 5.73 -16.56 39.44
N PHE A 378 6.66 -16.45 38.49
CA PHE A 378 7.03 -15.18 37.88
C PHE A 378 7.29 -15.33 36.37
N ASP A 379 6.22 -15.18 35.58
CA ASP A 379 6.24 -15.02 34.12
C ASP A 379 5.33 -13.83 33.78
N PRO A 380 5.80 -12.58 33.94
CA PRO A 380 4.98 -11.39 33.75
C PRO A 380 4.53 -11.30 32.29
N GLY A 381 3.22 -11.27 32.07
CA GLY A 381 2.62 -11.15 30.74
C GLY A 381 2.45 -9.70 30.29
N SER A 382 2.66 -8.74 31.19
CA SER A 382 2.41 -7.32 30.99
C SER A 382 3.33 -6.45 31.85
N ILE A 383 3.48 -5.18 31.49
CA ILE A 383 4.28 -4.21 32.26
C ILE A 383 3.60 -3.88 33.61
N SER A 384 2.29 -4.04 33.71
CA SER A 384 1.53 -3.99 34.96
C SER A 384 2.02 -5.00 36.01
N ASP A 385 2.50 -6.17 35.59
CA ASP A 385 2.99 -7.22 36.50
C ASP A 385 4.35 -6.87 37.15
N LEU A 386 5.01 -5.84 36.65
CA LEU A 386 6.26 -5.30 37.21
C LEU A 386 6.00 -4.21 38.27
N LYS A 387 4.76 -3.73 38.46
CA LYS A 387 4.43 -2.71 39.47
C LYS A 387 4.56 -3.28 40.89
N GLY A 388 5.25 -2.53 41.75
CA GLY A 388 5.59 -2.92 43.12
C GLY A 388 6.79 -3.85 43.24
N LYS A 389 7.60 -4.01 42.18
CA LYS A 389 8.80 -4.86 42.16
C LYS A 389 10.06 -4.01 42.14
N SER A 390 11.13 -4.51 42.74
CA SER A 390 12.47 -3.94 42.61
C SER A 390 13.14 -4.49 41.34
N ILE A 391 13.44 -3.60 40.39
CA ILE A 391 13.89 -3.93 39.04
C ILE A 391 15.35 -3.51 38.89
N VAL A 392 16.22 -4.38 38.37
CA VAL A 392 17.61 -4.04 38.03
C VAL A 392 17.86 -4.10 36.52
N VAL A 393 18.56 -3.08 35.99
CA VAL A 393 18.92 -2.95 34.57
C VAL A 393 20.35 -2.43 34.40
N GLN A 394 20.96 -2.60 33.22
CA GLN A 394 22.21 -1.94 32.89
C GLN A 394 21.99 -0.44 32.67
N LYS A 395 22.92 0.38 33.16
CA LYS A 395 22.94 1.84 33.00
C LYS A 395 23.20 2.23 31.54
N GLY A 396 22.36 3.09 30.97
CA GLY A 396 22.44 3.50 29.55
C GLY A 396 21.94 2.44 28.55
N ASP A 397 21.39 1.33 29.04
CA ASP A 397 20.58 0.40 28.24
C ASP A 397 19.20 1.03 27.98
N ILE A 398 18.69 0.89 26.76
CA ILE A 398 17.41 1.43 26.30
C ILE A 398 16.20 0.95 27.12
N ILE A 399 16.32 -0.17 27.82
CA ILE A 399 15.27 -0.65 28.75
C ILE A 399 15.03 0.32 29.92
N HIS A 400 16.05 1.10 30.33
CA HIS A 400 15.93 2.10 31.38
C HIS A 400 14.89 3.16 31.00
N ASP A 401 15.01 3.67 29.79
CA ASP A 401 14.17 4.77 29.28
C ASP A 401 12.75 4.23 29.00
N TYR A 402 12.66 3.04 28.37
CA TYR A 402 11.40 2.32 28.13
C TYR A 402 10.57 2.07 29.41
N LEU A 403 11.22 1.74 30.53
CA LEU A 403 10.54 1.54 31.82
C LEU A 403 10.19 2.87 32.49
N SER A 404 11.03 3.89 32.35
CA SER A 404 10.82 5.23 32.90
C SER A 404 9.59 5.91 32.28
N GLU A 405 9.47 5.88 30.94
CA GLU A 405 8.30 6.36 30.18
C GLU A 405 6.96 5.79 30.68
N ARG A 406 6.98 4.57 31.25
CA ARG A 406 5.78 3.83 31.68
C ARG A 406 5.53 3.93 33.19
N GLY A 407 6.15 4.91 33.84
CA GLY A 407 5.93 5.24 35.25
C GLY A 407 6.52 4.21 36.23
N LEU A 408 7.58 3.50 35.83
CA LEU A 408 8.30 2.57 36.71
C LEU A 408 9.63 3.13 37.25
N GLU A 409 10.01 4.36 36.91
CA GLU A 409 11.30 5.00 37.29
C GLU A 409 11.68 4.78 38.76
N SER A 410 10.75 4.99 39.70
CA SER A 410 10.99 4.84 41.15
C SER A 410 11.27 3.40 41.63
N GLN A 411 11.24 2.42 40.74
CA GLN A 411 11.47 0.99 40.99
C GLN A 411 12.75 0.47 40.31
N ILE A 412 13.38 1.28 39.46
CA ILE A 412 14.56 0.91 38.68
C ILE A 412 15.82 1.17 39.52
N SER A 413 16.72 0.19 39.53
CA SER A 413 18.10 0.32 40.00
C SER A 413 19.05 0.00 38.85
N THR A 414 20.09 0.82 38.67
CA THR A 414 21.06 0.66 37.59
C THR A 414 22.36 0.04 38.09
N VAL A 415 22.98 -0.80 37.26
CA VAL A 415 24.34 -1.32 37.42
C VAL A 415 25.15 -1.09 36.15
N GLU A 416 26.48 -1.14 36.21
CA GLU A 416 27.32 -0.84 35.04
C GLU A 416 27.31 -1.97 33.97
N THR A 417 27.05 -3.23 34.36
CA THR A 417 27.17 -4.40 33.46
C THR A 417 25.97 -5.36 33.55
N GLN A 418 25.67 -6.07 32.45
CA GLN A 418 24.66 -7.14 32.42
C GLN A 418 25.03 -8.32 33.34
N GLU A 419 26.32 -8.52 33.62
CA GLU A 419 26.80 -9.54 34.55
C GLU A 419 26.47 -9.18 36.00
N ASP A 420 26.77 -7.95 36.43
CA ASP A 420 26.45 -7.46 37.77
C ASP A 420 24.94 -7.49 38.02
N MET A 421 24.14 -7.19 36.99
CA MET A 421 22.68 -7.24 37.02
C MET A 421 22.18 -8.65 37.40
N LEU A 422 22.69 -9.67 36.71
CA LEU A 422 22.28 -11.07 36.92
C LEU A 422 22.88 -11.66 38.21
N ARG A 423 24.08 -11.24 38.61
CA ARG A 423 24.66 -11.58 39.93
C ARG A 423 23.81 -11.01 41.06
N ALA A 424 23.45 -9.72 41.01
CA ALA A 424 22.66 -9.08 42.05
C ALA A 424 21.24 -9.68 42.17
N LEU A 425 20.60 -10.04 41.05
CA LEU A 425 19.34 -10.78 41.04
C LEU A 425 19.48 -12.16 41.69
N SER A 426 20.55 -12.90 41.35
CA SER A 426 20.85 -14.23 41.90
C SER A 426 21.10 -14.20 43.41
N GLU A 427 21.74 -13.13 43.91
CA GLU A 427 22.01 -12.89 45.33
C GLU A 427 20.77 -12.46 46.14
N GLY A 428 19.63 -12.19 45.49
CA GLY A 428 18.40 -11.78 46.17
C GLY A 428 18.26 -10.28 46.44
N LYS A 429 19.09 -9.43 45.82
CA LYS A 429 19.06 -7.96 46.03
C LYS A 429 17.87 -7.26 45.37
N TYR A 430 17.34 -7.84 44.30
CA TYR A 430 16.24 -7.31 43.48
C TYR A 430 15.23 -8.40 43.17
N ASP A 431 13.97 -8.06 42.87
CA ASP A 431 12.93 -9.02 42.48
C ASP A 431 13.17 -9.58 41.08
N CYS A 432 13.53 -8.72 40.14
CA CYS A 432 13.73 -9.09 38.74
C CYS A 432 14.80 -8.24 38.04
N ALA A 433 15.31 -8.76 36.93
CA ALA A 433 16.16 -8.02 36.00
C ALA A 433 15.52 -8.00 34.61
N LEU A 434 15.79 -6.97 33.81
CA LEU A 434 15.38 -6.94 32.40
C LEU A 434 16.59 -6.74 31.49
N GLY A 435 16.67 -7.55 30.43
CA GLY A 435 17.73 -7.48 29.44
C GLY A 435 17.50 -8.41 28.24
N PRO A 436 18.40 -8.41 27.25
CA PRO A 436 18.26 -9.25 26.07
C PRO A 436 18.37 -10.75 26.37
N ARG A 437 17.42 -11.54 25.84
CA ARG A 437 17.30 -13.00 26.07
C ARG A 437 18.59 -13.77 25.83
N ILE A 438 19.28 -13.52 24.71
CA ILE A 438 20.49 -14.27 24.34
C ILE A 438 21.65 -13.99 25.31
N ILE A 439 21.78 -12.74 25.76
CA ILE A 439 22.83 -12.30 26.69
C ILE A 439 22.55 -12.88 28.09
N ALA A 440 21.31 -12.81 28.56
CA ALA A 440 20.90 -13.46 29.81
C ALA A 440 21.17 -14.97 29.78
N LEU A 441 20.81 -15.67 28.69
CA LEU A 441 21.11 -17.10 28.52
C LEU A 441 22.63 -17.38 28.49
N HIS A 442 23.42 -16.52 27.84
CA HIS A 442 24.87 -16.65 27.80
C HIS A 442 25.47 -16.52 29.21
N ILE A 443 25.18 -15.43 29.91
CA ILE A 443 25.76 -15.13 31.24
C ILE A 443 25.31 -16.16 32.29
N ILE A 444 24.02 -16.52 32.32
CA ILE A 444 23.50 -17.55 33.24
C ILE A 444 24.22 -18.90 33.04
N LYS A 445 24.49 -19.27 31.78
CA LYS A 445 25.22 -20.49 31.43
C LYS A 445 26.71 -20.40 31.77
N ALA A 446 27.36 -19.29 31.48
CA ALA A 446 28.78 -19.07 31.73
C ALA A 446 29.12 -19.03 33.23
N LEU A 447 28.27 -18.38 34.02
CA LEU A 447 28.44 -18.22 35.47
C LEU A 447 27.78 -19.31 36.32
N GLY A 448 27.04 -20.24 35.69
CA GLY A 448 26.37 -21.34 36.39
C GLY A 448 25.22 -20.89 37.31
N LEU A 449 24.53 -19.79 36.99
CA LEU A 449 23.42 -19.21 37.78
C LEU A 449 22.12 -20.03 37.65
N THR A 450 22.20 -21.30 38.04
CA THR A 450 21.11 -22.30 37.91
C THR A 450 19.84 -21.96 38.67
N ASN A 451 19.90 -20.99 39.60
CA ASN A 451 18.76 -20.45 40.33
C ASN A 451 17.95 -19.41 39.53
N LEU A 452 18.37 -19.00 38.33
CA LEU A 452 17.65 -18.04 37.50
C LEU A 452 16.81 -18.72 36.39
N ALA A 453 15.78 -18.01 35.94
CA ALA A 453 14.91 -18.35 34.82
C ALA A 453 14.49 -17.10 34.04
N LEU A 454 14.16 -17.28 32.76
CA LEU A 454 13.69 -16.23 31.86
C LEU A 454 12.19 -16.37 31.63
N SER A 455 11.50 -15.26 31.41
CA SER A 455 10.11 -15.24 30.92
C SER A 455 9.97 -15.93 29.56
N GLN A 456 8.82 -16.57 29.34
CA GLN A 456 8.48 -17.17 28.04
C GLN A 456 8.20 -16.07 27.01
N ASN A 457 7.46 -15.05 27.44
CA ASN A 457 7.13 -13.89 26.61
C ASN A 457 8.28 -12.87 26.58
N SER A 458 8.43 -12.21 25.43
CA SER A 458 9.28 -11.02 25.26
C SER A 458 8.41 -9.78 25.44
N PHE A 459 8.94 -8.73 26.05
CA PHE A 459 8.20 -7.46 26.21
C PHE A 459 8.13 -6.68 24.90
N PHE A 460 9.25 -6.68 24.16
CA PHE A 460 9.40 -6.12 22.84
C PHE A 460 10.66 -6.71 22.18
N SER A 461 10.82 -6.44 20.90
CA SER A 461 12.00 -6.78 20.10
C SER A 461 12.61 -5.48 19.58
N LEU A 462 13.93 -5.34 19.63
CA LEU A 462 14.62 -4.18 19.07
C LEU A 462 15.61 -4.58 17.97
N ASP A 463 15.65 -3.73 16.94
CA ASP A 463 16.66 -3.78 15.91
C ASP A 463 18.02 -3.36 16.46
N TYR A 464 19.01 -4.20 16.19
CA TYR A 464 20.40 -4.00 16.58
C TYR A 464 21.21 -3.71 15.31
N CYS A 465 21.82 -2.54 15.29
CA CYS A 465 22.35 -1.88 14.10
C CYS A 465 23.79 -1.41 14.31
N TYR A 466 24.46 -1.06 13.22
CA TYR A 466 25.60 -0.14 13.27
C TYR A 466 25.05 1.29 13.28
N ALA A 467 25.79 2.23 13.87
CA ALA A 467 25.48 3.66 13.78
C ALA A 467 26.74 4.51 13.60
N VAL A 468 26.58 5.70 13.01
CA VAL A 468 27.61 6.73 12.84
C VAL A 468 27.08 8.09 13.30
N PRO A 469 27.93 9.08 13.62
CA PRO A 469 27.48 10.44 13.90
C PRO A 469 26.83 11.08 12.66
N ASN A 470 25.77 11.86 12.86
CA ASN A 470 25.04 12.49 11.76
C ASN A 470 25.97 13.17 10.74
N GLY A 471 25.73 12.92 9.45
CA GLY A 471 26.52 13.47 8.34
C GLY A 471 27.67 12.58 7.87
N HIS A 472 27.93 11.42 8.50
CA HIS A 472 28.92 10.43 8.05
C HIS A 472 28.30 9.41 7.06
N ALA A 473 27.39 9.86 6.20
CA ALA A 473 26.59 9.01 5.31
C ALA A 473 27.42 8.09 4.39
N ALA A 474 28.60 8.54 3.93
CA ALA A 474 29.51 7.72 3.12
C ALA A 474 30.08 6.50 3.89
N LEU A 475 30.33 6.65 5.20
CA LEU A 475 30.78 5.55 6.04
C LEU A 475 29.63 4.57 6.31
N LEU A 476 28.45 5.09 6.65
CA LEU A 476 27.24 4.30 6.87
C LEU A 476 26.84 3.48 5.64
N ALA A 477 27.00 4.07 4.45
CA ALA A 477 26.78 3.41 3.17
C ALA A 477 27.70 2.18 2.99
N GLN A 478 28.99 2.30 3.30
CA GLN A 478 29.93 1.17 3.23
C GLN A 478 29.57 0.06 4.22
N PHE A 479 29.24 0.39 5.48
CA PHE A 479 28.79 -0.61 6.44
C PHE A 479 27.48 -1.30 6.02
N SER A 480 26.53 -0.55 5.45
CA SER A 480 25.27 -1.09 4.95
C SER A 480 25.45 -2.02 3.75
N GLU A 481 26.31 -1.64 2.79
CA GLU A 481 26.61 -2.42 1.59
C GLU A 481 27.39 -3.69 1.94
N GLY A 482 28.46 -3.60 2.74
CA GLY A 482 29.20 -4.78 3.19
C GLY A 482 28.34 -5.76 4.00
N LEU A 483 27.45 -5.26 4.87
CA LEU A 483 26.48 -6.08 5.57
C LEU A 483 25.54 -6.82 4.61
N GLN A 484 25.13 -6.17 3.51
CA GLN A 484 24.28 -6.80 2.50
C GLN A 484 25.04 -7.91 1.73
N VAL A 485 26.28 -7.65 1.29
CA VAL A 485 27.11 -8.64 0.61
C VAL A 485 27.36 -9.89 1.48
N ILE A 486 27.58 -9.71 2.79
CA ILE A 486 27.77 -10.82 3.74
C ILE A 486 26.47 -11.59 4.01
N LYS A 487 25.31 -10.93 3.95
CA LYS A 487 24.00 -11.60 3.98
C LYS A 487 23.77 -12.44 2.71
N ASP A 488 24.04 -11.88 1.53
CA ASP A 488 23.78 -12.51 0.23
C ASP A 488 24.76 -13.67 -0.09
N SER A 489 26.01 -13.59 0.36
CA SER A 489 26.98 -14.70 0.28
C SER A 489 26.61 -15.91 1.16
N GLY A 490 25.68 -15.72 2.10
CA GLY A 490 25.30 -16.72 3.11
C GLY A 490 26.30 -16.89 4.25
N GLU A 491 27.41 -16.14 4.27
CA GLU A 491 28.38 -16.19 5.36
C GLU A 491 27.80 -15.61 6.66
N TYR A 492 26.93 -14.59 6.58
CA TYR A 492 26.14 -14.10 7.70
C TYR A 492 25.45 -15.25 8.46
N ARG A 493 24.82 -16.19 7.73
CA ARG A 493 24.10 -17.31 8.36
C ARG A 493 25.04 -18.24 9.11
N ARG A 494 26.22 -18.54 8.56
CA ARG A 494 27.24 -19.35 9.24
C ARG A 494 27.77 -18.66 10.49
N LEU A 495 27.97 -17.35 10.43
CA LEU A 495 28.39 -16.54 11.57
C LEU A 495 27.31 -16.52 12.66
N HIS A 496 26.05 -16.35 12.28
CA HIS A 496 24.91 -16.41 13.19
C HIS A 496 24.75 -17.79 13.84
N GLU A 497 24.81 -18.87 13.05
CA GLU A 497 24.75 -20.25 13.58
C GLU A 497 25.91 -20.54 14.55
N LYS A 498 27.13 -20.08 14.25
CA LYS A 498 28.31 -20.22 15.11
C LYS A 498 28.13 -19.59 16.50
N TRP A 499 27.57 -18.38 16.56
CA TRP A 499 27.47 -17.59 17.80
C TRP A 499 26.13 -17.77 18.54
N MET A 500 25.01 -17.85 17.81
CA MET A 500 23.65 -17.86 18.37
C MET A 500 23.01 -19.26 18.42
N GLY A 501 23.43 -20.20 17.56
CA GLY A 501 22.81 -21.53 17.39
C GLY A 501 22.86 -22.45 18.61
N VAL A 502 23.57 -22.05 19.68
CA VAL A 502 23.62 -22.74 20.98
C VAL A 502 22.47 -22.32 21.92
N TYR A 503 21.79 -21.21 21.61
CA TYR A 503 20.79 -20.57 22.47
C TYR A 503 19.35 -20.63 21.91
N GLU A 504 19.20 -20.85 20.61
CA GLU A 504 17.90 -21.04 19.96
C GLU A 504 17.40 -22.49 20.10
N GLN A 505 16.08 -22.68 20.30
CA GLN A 505 15.49 -24.02 20.22
C GLN A 505 15.38 -24.46 18.74
N PRO A 506 15.58 -25.75 18.41
CA PRO A 506 15.49 -26.21 17.04
C PRO A 506 14.10 -25.96 16.44
N SER A 507 14.03 -25.13 15.40
CA SER A 507 12.78 -24.89 14.67
C SER A 507 12.29 -26.17 13.97
N LEU A 508 10.98 -26.34 13.89
CA LEU A 508 10.33 -27.47 13.22
C LEU A 508 10.55 -27.40 11.70
N THR A 509 11.68 -27.93 11.23
CA THR A 509 11.99 -28.02 9.81
C THR A 509 11.00 -28.93 9.05
N PHE A 510 10.67 -28.53 7.82
CA PHE A 510 9.74 -29.20 6.91
C PHE A 510 9.96 -30.72 6.79
N VAL A 511 11.23 -31.16 6.80
CA VAL A 511 11.64 -32.57 6.74
C VAL A 511 11.08 -33.39 7.91
N SER A 512 10.99 -32.80 9.11
CA SER A 512 10.45 -33.45 10.32
C SER A 512 8.93 -33.67 10.23
N ILE A 513 8.22 -32.74 9.60
CA ILE A 513 6.78 -32.81 9.35
C ILE A 513 6.49 -33.91 8.31
N LEU A 514 7.23 -33.89 7.20
CA LEU A 514 7.09 -34.88 6.12
C LEU A 514 7.29 -36.32 6.62
N ARG A 515 8.26 -36.54 7.52
CA ARG A 515 8.52 -37.85 8.14
C ARG A 515 7.36 -38.34 9.02
N LYS A 516 6.65 -37.43 9.70
CA LYS A 516 5.44 -37.78 10.49
C LYS A 516 4.26 -38.12 9.58
N ILE A 517 4.05 -37.36 8.51
CA ILE A 517 2.99 -37.61 7.52
C ILE A 517 3.17 -38.98 6.84
N ALA A 518 4.40 -39.33 6.44
CA ALA A 518 4.71 -40.58 5.76
C ALA A 518 4.33 -41.84 6.56
N MET A 519 4.43 -41.81 7.90
CA MET A 519 4.06 -42.94 8.76
C MET A 519 2.55 -43.27 8.74
N ILE A 520 1.69 -42.31 8.38
CA ILE A 520 0.23 -42.47 8.33
C ILE A 520 -0.24 -42.88 6.92
N LEU A 521 0.40 -42.34 5.88
CA LEU A 521 -0.04 -42.50 4.48
C LEU A 521 0.27 -43.88 3.88
N VAL A 522 1.40 -44.49 4.23
CA VAL A 522 1.84 -45.77 3.64
C VAL A 522 0.90 -46.95 3.99
N PRO A 523 0.44 -47.15 5.25
CA PRO A 523 -0.50 -48.22 5.57
C PRO A 523 -1.85 -48.08 4.86
N LEU A 524 -2.34 -46.85 4.70
CA LEU A 524 -3.65 -46.57 4.08
C LEU A 524 -3.70 -46.96 2.60
N LEU A 525 -2.61 -46.69 1.87
CA LEU A 525 -2.47 -47.05 0.45
C LEU A 525 -2.48 -48.57 0.20
N LEU A 526 -1.93 -49.37 1.12
CA LEU A 526 -1.91 -50.83 1.00
C LEU A 526 -3.32 -51.45 1.16
N LEU A 527 -4.16 -50.89 2.02
CA LEU A 527 -5.56 -51.33 2.19
C LEU A 527 -6.40 -51.06 0.94
N LEU A 528 -6.26 -49.87 0.34
CA LEU A 528 -6.99 -49.50 -0.88
C LEU A 528 -6.67 -50.41 -2.08
N LEU A 529 -5.41 -50.84 -2.21
CA LEU A 529 -4.98 -51.74 -3.28
C LEU A 529 -5.66 -53.11 -3.21
N GLY A 530 -5.86 -53.65 -2.01
CA GLY A 530 -6.53 -54.94 -1.79
C GLY A 530 -8.00 -54.94 -2.23
N PHE A 531 -8.73 -53.87 -1.92
CA PHE A 531 -10.14 -53.71 -2.29
C PHE A 531 -10.36 -53.70 -3.81
N PHE A 532 -9.46 -53.04 -4.55
CA PHE A 532 -9.62 -52.86 -6.00
C PHE A 532 -9.50 -54.18 -6.80
N LEU A 533 -8.61 -55.07 -6.36
CA LEU A 533 -8.39 -56.38 -7.01
C LEU A 533 -9.62 -57.31 -6.89
N TRP A 534 -10.31 -57.27 -5.75
CA TRP A 534 -11.53 -58.05 -5.52
C TRP A 534 -12.69 -57.62 -6.44
N SER A 535 -12.87 -56.31 -6.60
CA SER A 535 -13.96 -55.72 -7.42
C SER A 535 -13.85 -56.01 -8.93
N TRP A 536 -12.66 -56.37 -9.43
CA TRP A 536 -12.44 -56.66 -10.85
C TRP A 536 -12.93 -58.06 -11.25
N ALA A 537 -12.77 -59.05 -10.37
CA ALA A 537 -13.13 -60.45 -10.68
C ALA A 537 -14.64 -60.64 -10.91
N LEU A 538 -15.47 -59.97 -10.09
CA LEU A 538 -16.93 -60.17 -10.05
C LEU A 538 -17.64 -59.73 -11.35
N ARG A 539 -17.15 -58.65 -12.00
CA ARG A 539 -17.83 -58.03 -13.16
C ARG A 539 -17.78 -58.89 -14.43
N ARG A 540 -16.96 -59.93 -14.47
CA ARG A 540 -16.72 -60.74 -15.68
C ARG A 540 -17.79 -61.81 -15.94
N GLN A 541 -18.54 -62.24 -14.92
CA GLN A 541 -19.50 -63.36 -15.05
C GLN A 541 -20.88 -62.98 -15.64
N VAL A 542 -21.33 -61.74 -15.50
CA VAL A 542 -22.75 -61.38 -15.71
C VAL A 542 -23.13 -61.18 -17.20
N LYS A 543 -22.17 -60.96 -18.10
CA LYS A 543 -22.43 -60.26 -19.38
C LYS A 543 -22.99 -61.08 -20.56
N MET A 544 -23.20 -62.41 -20.44
CA MET A 544 -23.49 -63.27 -21.62
C MET A 544 -24.94 -63.74 -21.83
N ARG A 545 -25.82 -63.71 -20.82
CA ARG A 545 -27.13 -64.43 -20.89
C ARG A 545 -28.31 -63.61 -21.41
N THR A 546 -28.12 -62.37 -21.82
CA THR A 546 -29.21 -61.35 -21.78
C THR A 546 -29.48 -60.64 -23.12
N ARG A 547 -29.33 -61.28 -24.30
CA ARG A 547 -29.33 -60.54 -25.59
C ARG A 547 -30.55 -60.70 -26.53
N GLU A 548 -31.21 -61.85 -26.61
CA GLU A 548 -32.14 -62.12 -27.73
C GLU A 548 -33.64 -62.01 -27.43
N LEU A 549 -34.09 -62.22 -26.17
CA LEU A 549 -35.50 -62.02 -25.79
C LEU A 549 -35.88 -60.52 -25.66
N ARG A 550 -34.96 -59.63 -26.01
CA ARG A 550 -34.96 -58.21 -25.69
C ARG A 550 -35.81 -57.37 -26.66
N GLU A 551 -35.49 -57.40 -27.95
CA GLU A 551 -35.71 -56.23 -28.83
C GLU A 551 -37.17 -55.84 -29.12
N SER A 552 -38.13 -56.78 -29.03
CA SER A 552 -39.56 -56.47 -29.29
C SER A 552 -40.33 -56.02 -28.04
N GLU A 553 -40.05 -56.62 -26.88
CA GLU A 553 -40.62 -56.19 -25.60
C GLU A 553 -39.99 -54.86 -25.15
N GLU A 554 -38.69 -54.68 -25.45
CA GLU A 554 -37.95 -53.46 -25.14
C GLU A 554 -38.50 -52.23 -25.86
N ARG A 555 -39.07 -52.31 -27.07
CA ARG A 555 -39.49 -51.09 -27.78
C ARG A 555 -40.71 -50.40 -27.15
N PHE A 556 -41.64 -51.16 -26.58
CA PHE A 556 -42.81 -50.63 -25.86
C PHE A 556 -42.45 -50.26 -24.41
N LYS A 557 -41.68 -51.12 -23.72
CA LYS A 557 -41.13 -50.79 -22.39
C LYS A 557 -40.22 -49.55 -22.45
N ALA A 558 -39.45 -49.34 -23.52
CA ALA A 558 -38.57 -48.19 -23.68
C ALA A 558 -39.34 -46.87 -23.78
N LEU A 559 -40.45 -46.78 -24.51
CA LEU A 559 -41.23 -45.54 -24.58
C LEU A 559 -41.92 -45.21 -23.24
N HIS A 560 -42.31 -46.22 -22.46
CA HIS A 560 -42.93 -46.04 -21.14
C HIS A 560 -41.92 -45.76 -20.01
N ASN A 561 -40.73 -46.36 -20.08
CA ASN A 561 -39.62 -46.15 -19.14
C ASN A 561 -38.66 -45.01 -19.55
N ALA A 562 -38.80 -44.42 -20.75
CA ALA A 562 -38.08 -43.20 -21.13
C ALA A 562 -38.70 -41.92 -20.55
N SER A 563 -39.83 -42.03 -19.86
CA SER A 563 -40.31 -40.97 -18.96
C SER A 563 -39.36 -40.86 -17.77
N PHE A 564 -38.79 -39.66 -17.56
CA PHE A 564 -37.97 -39.35 -16.39
C PHE A 564 -38.77 -39.31 -15.08
N GLY A 565 -40.11 -39.34 -15.14
CA GLY A 565 -41.01 -39.49 -14.00
C GLY A 565 -41.64 -40.89 -13.91
N GLY A 566 -42.04 -41.27 -12.70
CA GLY A 566 -42.76 -42.51 -12.41
C GLY A 566 -44.23 -42.39 -12.81
N ILE A 567 -44.72 -43.26 -13.69
CA ILE A 567 -46.10 -43.21 -14.20
C ILE A 567 -46.92 -44.30 -13.52
N THR A 568 -48.09 -43.93 -13.01
CA THR A 568 -49.18 -44.85 -12.60
C THR A 568 -50.34 -44.73 -13.58
N ILE A 569 -51.05 -45.84 -13.76
CA ILE A 569 -52.45 -45.86 -14.23
C ILE A 569 -53.27 -46.43 -13.07
N HIS A 570 -54.25 -45.70 -12.55
CA HIS A 570 -55.05 -46.11 -11.39
C HIS A 570 -56.55 -45.83 -11.56
N ASP A 571 -57.40 -46.61 -10.91
CA ASP A 571 -58.83 -46.27 -10.72
C ASP A 571 -59.07 -45.92 -9.26
N LYS A 572 -59.59 -44.71 -9.00
CA LYS A 572 -59.88 -44.16 -7.66
C LYS A 572 -58.76 -44.34 -6.63
N GLY A 573 -57.52 -44.28 -7.09
CA GLY A 573 -56.31 -44.43 -6.28
C GLY A 573 -55.73 -45.83 -6.22
N ILE A 574 -56.39 -46.87 -6.74
CA ILE A 574 -55.85 -48.24 -6.82
C ILE A 574 -55.08 -48.42 -8.14
N ILE A 575 -53.78 -48.67 -8.04
CA ILE A 575 -52.88 -48.81 -9.19
C ILE A 575 -53.24 -50.07 -9.99
N LEU A 576 -53.49 -49.90 -11.28
CA LEU A 576 -53.78 -50.95 -12.24
C LEU A 576 -52.53 -51.34 -13.06
N ASP A 577 -51.65 -50.37 -13.33
CA ASP A 577 -50.41 -50.52 -14.07
C ASP A 577 -49.41 -49.40 -13.69
N CYS A 578 -48.11 -49.63 -13.87
CA CYS A 578 -47.07 -48.62 -13.61
C CYS A 578 -45.79 -48.82 -14.45
N ASN A 579 -45.00 -47.75 -14.61
CA ASN A 579 -43.69 -47.84 -15.26
C ASN A 579 -42.56 -48.18 -14.25
N GLN A 580 -41.38 -48.52 -14.78
CA GLN A 580 -40.21 -48.82 -13.94
C GLN A 580 -39.76 -47.61 -13.11
N GLY A 581 -39.90 -46.39 -13.64
CA GLY A 581 -39.55 -45.15 -12.94
C GLY A 581 -40.30 -44.98 -11.62
N LEU A 582 -41.55 -45.44 -11.51
CA LEU A 582 -42.29 -45.41 -10.24
C LEU A 582 -41.72 -46.41 -9.22
N SER A 583 -41.31 -47.59 -9.68
CA SER A 583 -40.66 -48.60 -8.85
C SER A 583 -39.32 -48.08 -8.31
N GLU A 584 -38.54 -47.41 -9.15
CA GLU A 584 -37.26 -46.79 -8.76
C GLU A 584 -37.46 -45.61 -7.79
N ILE A 585 -38.44 -44.75 -8.04
CA ILE A 585 -38.77 -43.61 -7.16
C ILE A 585 -39.33 -44.09 -5.80
N THR A 586 -40.11 -45.17 -5.74
CA THR A 586 -40.80 -45.57 -4.50
C THR A 586 -40.14 -46.73 -3.75
N GLY A 587 -39.24 -47.49 -4.39
CA GLY A 587 -38.58 -48.67 -3.80
C GLY A 587 -39.49 -49.90 -3.62
N TYR A 588 -40.75 -49.83 -4.08
CA TYR A 588 -41.63 -51.00 -4.23
C TYR A 588 -41.40 -51.64 -5.60
N SER A 589 -41.54 -52.96 -5.71
CA SER A 589 -41.54 -53.60 -7.03
C SER A 589 -42.82 -53.26 -7.80
N THR A 590 -42.79 -53.34 -9.13
CA THR A 590 -43.98 -53.18 -9.97
C THR A 590 -45.12 -54.12 -9.57
N ASP A 591 -44.77 -55.34 -9.16
CA ASP A 591 -45.74 -56.37 -8.75
C ASP A 591 -46.37 -56.07 -7.37
N GLU A 592 -45.63 -55.39 -6.48
CA GLU A 592 -46.18 -54.88 -5.21
C GLU A 592 -47.03 -53.62 -5.42
N LEU A 593 -46.70 -52.80 -6.42
CA LEU A 593 -47.40 -51.57 -6.75
C LEU A 593 -48.77 -51.86 -7.41
N ILE A 594 -48.89 -52.87 -8.26
CA ILE A 594 -50.16 -53.26 -8.88
C ILE A 594 -51.14 -53.76 -7.81
N GLY A 595 -52.33 -53.17 -7.76
CA GLY A 595 -53.34 -53.38 -6.73
C GLY A 595 -53.13 -52.56 -5.45
N MET A 596 -52.00 -51.86 -5.29
CA MET A 596 -51.75 -50.98 -4.15
C MET A 596 -52.54 -49.67 -4.28
N SER A 597 -52.99 -49.12 -3.15
CA SER A 597 -53.44 -47.72 -3.11
C SER A 597 -52.25 -46.77 -3.22
N CYS A 598 -52.25 -45.89 -4.21
CA CYS A 598 -51.20 -44.88 -4.41
C CYS A 598 -51.00 -43.94 -3.21
N LEU A 599 -51.98 -43.82 -2.31
CA LEU A 599 -51.86 -43.06 -1.05
C LEU A 599 -50.86 -43.69 -0.05
N MET A 600 -50.52 -44.97 -0.23
CA MET A 600 -49.43 -45.61 0.51
C MET A 600 -48.05 -45.05 0.13
N LEU A 601 -47.91 -44.54 -1.10
CA LEU A 601 -46.71 -43.90 -1.65
C LEU A 601 -46.60 -42.42 -1.25
N ILE A 602 -47.58 -41.90 -0.52
CA ILE A 602 -47.66 -40.53 -0.01
C ILE A 602 -47.52 -40.56 1.50
N SER A 603 -46.68 -39.67 2.04
CA SER A 603 -46.51 -39.50 3.48
C SER A 603 -47.79 -38.96 4.13
N GLU A 604 -48.00 -39.32 5.40
CA GLU A 604 -49.22 -38.99 6.15
C GLU A 604 -49.60 -37.50 6.07
N LYS A 605 -48.61 -36.60 6.13
CA LYS A 605 -48.78 -35.13 6.03
C LYS A 605 -49.43 -34.65 4.72
N SER A 606 -49.36 -35.42 3.64
CA SER A 606 -49.89 -35.04 2.31
C SER A 606 -51.07 -35.90 1.84
N ARG A 607 -51.40 -37.00 2.52
CA ARG A 607 -52.43 -37.96 2.08
C ARG A 607 -53.80 -37.32 1.85
N ASP A 608 -54.28 -36.52 2.79
CA ASP A 608 -55.61 -35.90 2.69
C ASP A 608 -55.74 -34.95 1.50
N MET A 609 -54.66 -34.24 1.16
CA MET A 609 -54.61 -33.36 -0.02
C MET A 609 -54.63 -34.18 -1.31
N VAL A 610 -53.80 -35.22 -1.41
CA VAL A 610 -53.76 -36.11 -2.58
C VAL A 610 -55.12 -36.80 -2.78
N MET A 611 -55.75 -37.30 -1.70
CA MET A 611 -57.08 -37.91 -1.74
C MET A 611 -58.13 -36.94 -2.28
N ARG A 612 -58.18 -35.70 -1.79
CA ARG A 612 -59.09 -34.66 -2.34
C ARG A 612 -58.84 -34.39 -3.82
N ASN A 613 -57.58 -34.35 -4.26
CA ASN A 613 -57.22 -34.10 -5.65
C ASN A 613 -57.58 -35.30 -6.57
N ILE A 614 -57.49 -36.54 -6.07
CA ILE A 614 -57.98 -37.74 -6.79
C ILE A 614 -59.51 -37.70 -6.93
N LEU A 615 -60.24 -37.44 -5.83
CA LEU A 615 -61.72 -37.47 -5.83
C LEU A 615 -62.37 -36.33 -6.62
N SER A 616 -61.75 -35.14 -6.63
CA SER A 616 -62.19 -34.01 -7.44
C SER A 616 -61.74 -34.08 -8.91
N GLY A 617 -60.87 -35.04 -9.25
CA GLY A 617 -60.30 -35.19 -10.59
C GLY A 617 -59.25 -34.15 -10.97
N HIS A 618 -58.78 -33.31 -10.03
CA HIS A 618 -57.91 -32.15 -10.25
C HIS A 618 -56.68 -32.46 -11.11
N GLU A 619 -56.59 -31.90 -12.34
CA GLU A 619 -55.56 -32.29 -13.33
C GLU A 619 -54.29 -31.42 -13.32
N SER A 620 -54.29 -30.28 -12.63
CA SER A 620 -53.11 -29.40 -12.57
C SER A 620 -52.00 -29.97 -11.67
N PRO A 621 -50.71 -29.67 -11.95
CA PRO A 621 -49.60 -30.16 -11.15
C PRO A 621 -49.55 -29.53 -9.75
N TYR A 622 -49.23 -30.33 -8.74
CA TYR A 622 -49.06 -29.88 -7.35
C TYR A 622 -47.94 -30.66 -6.63
N GLU A 623 -47.37 -30.07 -5.58
CA GLU A 623 -46.32 -30.70 -4.77
C GLU A 623 -46.91 -31.44 -3.56
N ALA A 624 -46.28 -32.56 -3.20
CA ALA A 624 -46.61 -33.40 -2.05
C ALA A 624 -45.33 -34.02 -1.47
N LEU A 625 -45.44 -34.64 -0.30
CA LEU A 625 -44.36 -35.45 0.27
C LEU A 625 -44.65 -36.94 0.03
N GLY A 626 -43.86 -37.56 -0.84
CA GLY A 626 -43.87 -39.00 -1.10
C GLY A 626 -43.17 -39.77 0.02
N ILE A 627 -43.42 -41.07 0.12
CA ILE A 627 -42.71 -41.98 1.02
C ILE A 627 -42.27 -43.24 0.27
N ARG A 628 -40.99 -43.59 0.38
CA ARG A 628 -40.40 -44.81 -0.18
C ARG A 628 -40.62 -46.00 0.76
N LYS A 629 -40.48 -47.22 0.23
CA LYS A 629 -40.64 -48.49 0.98
C LYS A 629 -39.74 -48.63 2.22
N ASN A 630 -38.57 -47.99 2.21
CA ASN A 630 -37.64 -47.92 3.35
C ASN A 630 -38.07 -46.92 4.46
N GLY A 631 -39.17 -46.18 4.26
CA GLY A 631 -39.66 -45.13 5.16
C GLY A 631 -39.12 -43.73 4.86
N GLU A 632 -38.25 -43.57 3.85
CA GLU A 632 -37.68 -42.28 3.46
C GLU A 632 -38.76 -41.37 2.85
N VAL A 633 -38.88 -40.15 3.36
CA VAL A 633 -39.81 -39.13 2.86
C VAL A 633 -39.07 -38.18 1.93
N PHE A 634 -39.63 -37.92 0.74
CA PHE A 634 -39.01 -37.10 -0.31
C PHE A 634 -40.06 -36.19 -0.98
N PRO A 635 -39.66 -35.00 -1.49
CA PRO A 635 -40.57 -34.12 -2.21
C PRO A 635 -40.90 -34.70 -3.60
N VAL A 636 -42.19 -34.80 -3.91
CA VAL A 636 -42.71 -35.31 -5.18
C VAL A 636 -43.70 -34.32 -5.78
N ARG A 637 -43.54 -34.03 -7.07
CA ARG A 637 -44.53 -33.29 -7.86
C ARG A 637 -45.44 -34.28 -8.57
N LEU A 638 -46.75 -34.11 -8.41
CA LEU A 638 -47.78 -34.95 -8.97
C LEU A 638 -48.55 -34.19 -10.05
N GLU A 639 -48.68 -34.77 -11.24
CA GLU A 639 -49.52 -34.26 -12.33
C GLU A 639 -50.33 -35.42 -12.91
N ALA A 640 -51.60 -35.20 -13.27
CA ALA A 640 -52.48 -36.31 -13.61
C ALA A 640 -53.59 -35.96 -14.60
N ARG A 641 -53.97 -36.94 -15.44
CA ARG A 641 -55.06 -36.83 -16.42
C ARG A 641 -55.94 -38.06 -16.40
N ASN A 642 -57.22 -37.88 -16.68
CA ASN A 642 -58.18 -38.99 -16.79
C ASN A 642 -58.30 -39.44 -18.26
N ILE A 643 -58.21 -40.75 -18.53
CA ILE A 643 -58.27 -41.36 -19.86
C ILE A 643 -59.21 -42.59 -19.91
N PRO A 644 -59.87 -42.85 -21.05
CA PRO A 644 -60.63 -44.09 -21.23
C PRO A 644 -59.69 -45.27 -21.54
N TYR A 645 -59.78 -46.34 -20.75
CA TYR A 645 -59.04 -47.59 -20.97
C TYR A 645 -59.92 -48.81 -20.69
N LYS A 646 -60.02 -49.73 -21.67
CA LYS A 646 -60.80 -50.99 -21.58
C LYS A 646 -62.20 -50.84 -20.96
N GLN A 647 -62.95 -49.83 -21.41
CA GLN A 647 -64.31 -49.48 -20.96
C GLN A 647 -64.44 -48.89 -19.53
N ALA A 648 -63.34 -48.61 -18.83
CA ALA A 648 -63.31 -47.80 -17.60
C ALA A 648 -62.64 -46.44 -17.86
N ASN A 649 -62.95 -45.43 -17.03
CA ASN A 649 -62.23 -44.15 -17.04
C ASN A 649 -61.15 -44.21 -15.94
N VAL A 650 -59.90 -44.35 -16.35
CA VAL A 650 -58.74 -44.52 -15.44
C VAL A 650 -57.94 -43.23 -15.38
N ARG A 651 -57.18 -43.04 -14.31
CA ARG A 651 -56.36 -41.85 -14.10
C ARG A 651 -54.89 -42.18 -14.24
N VAL A 652 -54.22 -41.49 -15.16
CA VAL A 652 -52.77 -41.54 -15.31
C VAL A 652 -52.17 -40.46 -14.41
N THR A 653 -51.25 -40.79 -13.52
CA THR A 653 -50.55 -39.81 -12.67
C THR A 653 -49.04 -39.99 -12.81
N GLU A 654 -48.35 -38.91 -13.18
CA GLU A 654 -46.88 -38.79 -13.13
C GLU A 654 -46.44 -38.38 -11.72
N PHE A 655 -45.46 -39.10 -11.19
CA PHE A 655 -44.72 -38.85 -9.96
C PHE A 655 -43.32 -38.42 -10.35
N ARG A 656 -43.00 -37.14 -10.17
CA ARG A 656 -41.65 -36.61 -10.41
C ARG A 656 -40.97 -36.31 -9.09
N ASP A 657 -39.91 -37.06 -8.78
CA ASP A 657 -39.03 -36.75 -7.65
C ASP A 657 -38.30 -35.43 -7.95
N ILE A 658 -38.49 -34.42 -7.09
CA ILE A 658 -37.88 -33.09 -7.25
C ILE A 658 -36.74 -32.85 -6.27
N THR A 659 -36.19 -33.91 -5.65
CA THR A 659 -35.10 -33.81 -4.67
C THR A 659 -33.85 -33.15 -5.26
N GLU A 660 -33.42 -33.51 -6.47
CA GLU A 660 -32.27 -32.86 -7.11
C GLU A 660 -32.56 -31.40 -7.48
N GLN A 661 -33.78 -31.08 -7.92
CA GLN A 661 -34.18 -29.70 -8.20
C GLN A 661 -34.14 -28.85 -6.92
N LYS A 662 -34.65 -29.36 -5.80
CA LYS A 662 -34.60 -28.68 -4.50
C LYS A 662 -33.17 -28.49 -4.00
N ARG A 663 -32.29 -29.49 -4.17
CA ARG A 663 -30.85 -29.36 -3.86
C ARG A 663 -30.15 -28.34 -4.77
N ALA A 664 -30.54 -28.21 -6.03
CA ALA A 664 -30.00 -27.21 -6.94
C ALA A 664 -30.49 -25.79 -6.61
N GLU A 665 -31.77 -25.63 -6.22
CA GLU A 665 -32.32 -24.39 -5.68
C GLU A 665 -31.58 -23.97 -4.40
N GLU A 666 -31.31 -24.91 -3.49
CA GLU A 666 -30.56 -24.68 -2.24
C GLU A 666 -29.07 -24.37 -2.50
N ALA A 667 -28.41 -25.06 -3.43
CA ALA A 667 -27.03 -24.77 -3.83
C ALA A 667 -26.89 -23.40 -4.52
N LEU A 668 -27.91 -22.98 -5.30
CA LEU A 668 -27.96 -21.63 -5.89
C LEU A 668 -28.13 -20.55 -4.81
N LEU A 669 -28.95 -20.82 -3.78
CA LEU A 669 -29.10 -19.94 -2.63
C LEU A 669 -27.78 -19.80 -1.86
N GLN A 670 -27.09 -20.91 -1.56
CA GLN A 670 -25.77 -20.89 -0.91
C GLN A 670 -24.71 -20.15 -1.75
N ALA A 671 -24.71 -20.34 -3.07
CA ALA A 671 -23.80 -19.60 -3.96
C ALA A 671 -24.09 -18.09 -3.98
N LYS A 672 -25.37 -17.70 -3.89
CA LYS A 672 -25.78 -16.30 -3.74
C LYS A 672 -25.33 -15.72 -2.40
N GLU A 673 -25.59 -16.40 -1.30
CA GLU A 673 -25.15 -16.00 0.05
C GLU A 673 -23.63 -15.86 0.13
N GLN A 674 -22.89 -16.76 -0.51
CA GLN A 674 -21.43 -16.69 -0.59
C GLN A 674 -20.93 -15.48 -1.41
N ALA A 675 -21.62 -15.11 -2.50
CA ALA A 675 -21.31 -13.93 -3.29
C ALA A 675 -21.64 -12.63 -2.54
N GLU A 676 -22.77 -12.57 -1.84
CA GLU A 676 -23.17 -11.43 -1.00
C GLU A 676 -22.20 -11.25 0.17
N SER A 677 -21.81 -12.34 0.85
CA SER A 677 -20.78 -12.35 1.89
C SER A 677 -19.41 -11.84 1.38
N ALA A 678 -18.96 -12.28 0.20
CA ALA A 678 -17.72 -11.81 -0.40
C ALA A 678 -17.77 -10.31 -0.78
N SER A 679 -18.91 -9.82 -1.27
CA SER A 679 -19.12 -8.40 -1.57
C SER A 679 -19.11 -7.54 -0.29
N GLN A 680 -19.74 -8.03 0.78
CA GLN A 680 -19.73 -7.38 2.08
C GLN A 680 -18.30 -7.33 2.67
N ALA A 681 -17.57 -8.44 2.67
CA ALA A 681 -16.18 -8.49 3.14
C ALA A 681 -15.26 -7.54 2.35
N LYS A 682 -15.43 -7.43 1.02
CA LYS A 682 -14.71 -6.44 0.18
C LYS A 682 -15.01 -5.00 0.62
N SER A 683 -16.28 -4.70 0.92
CA SER A 683 -16.71 -3.36 1.33
C SER A 683 -16.18 -2.98 2.72
N GLU A 684 -16.22 -3.92 3.67
CA GLU A 684 -15.67 -3.75 5.03
C GLU A 684 -14.14 -3.63 5.02
N PHE A 685 -13.46 -4.42 4.18
CA PHE A 685 -12.01 -4.27 3.96
C PHE A 685 -11.64 -2.88 3.43
N LEU A 686 -12.35 -2.38 2.40
CA LEU A 686 -12.09 -1.04 1.85
C LEU A 686 -12.37 0.07 2.86
N ALA A 687 -13.43 -0.07 3.68
CA ALA A 687 -13.70 0.85 4.78
C ALA A 687 -12.56 0.87 5.81
N ASN A 688 -12.14 -0.29 6.31
CA ASN A 688 -11.08 -0.40 7.31
C ASN A 688 -9.73 0.12 6.75
N MET A 689 -9.35 -0.27 5.53
CA MET A 689 -8.16 0.24 4.85
C MET A 689 -8.20 1.76 4.69
N SER A 690 -9.36 2.36 4.43
CA SER A 690 -9.45 3.82 4.38
C SER A 690 -9.22 4.47 5.73
N HIS A 691 -9.55 3.83 6.85
CA HIS A 691 -9.24 4.39 8.17
C HIS A 691 -7.75 4.26 8.48
N GLU A 692 -7.17 3.08 8.26
CA GLU A 692 -5.73 2.84 8.45
C GLU A 692 -4.83 3.71 7.56
N ILE A 693 -5.29 4.09 6.36
CA ILE A 693 -4.57 5.01 5.45
C ILE A 693 -4.81 6.47 5.85
N ARG A 694 -6.00 6.86 6.33
CA ARG A 694 -6.33 8.25 6.66
C ARG A 694 -5.59 8.75 7.89
N THR A 695 -5.44 7.93 8.94
CA THR A 695 -4.73 8.30 10.18
C THR A 695 -3.30 8.82 9.93
N PRO A 696 -2.39 8.08 9.25
CA PRO A 696 -1.04 8.59 8.97
C PRO A 696 -1.03 9.80 8.03
N ILE A 697 -1.96 9.90 7.07
CA ILE A 697 -2.08 11.08 6.19
C ILE A 697 -2.46 12.33 7.01
N ASN A 698 -3.41 12.20 7.94
CA ASN A 698 -3.81 13.30 8.83
C ASN A 698 -2.64 13.75 9.71
N GLY A 699 -1.87 12.81 10.26
CA GLY A 699 -0.65 13.11 11.02
C GLY A 699 0.39 13.88 10.18
N VAL A 700 0.67 13.42 8.95
CA VAL A 700 1.57 14.12 8.02
C VAL A 700 1.05 15.53 7.71
N MET A 701 -0.24 15.69 7.41
CA MET A 701 -0.79 16.99 7.04
C MET A 701 -0.84 17.98 8.22
N GLY A 702 -1.11 17.49 9.43
CA GLY A 702 -0.99 18.28 10.66
C GLY A 702 0.44 18.76 10.90
N MET A 703 1.46 17.93 10.61
CA MET A 703 2.87 18.36 10.70
C MET A 703 3.24 19.39 9.63
N LEU A 704 2.74 19.24 8.39
CA LEU A 704 2.92 20.24 7.33
C LEU A 704 2.31 21.59 7.72
N GLN A 705 1.08 21.62 8.23
CA GLN A 705 0.43 22.84 8.76
C GLN A 705 1.20 23.44 9.96
N LEU A 706 1.79 22.61 10.83
CA LEU A 706 2.67 23.11 11.89
C LEU A 706 3.94 23.77 11.33
N MET A 707 4.52 23.26 10.24
CA MET A 707 5.67 23.88 9.58
C MET A 707 5.27 25.21 8.91
N GLU A 708 4.11 25.32 8.27
CA GLU A 708 3.61 26.59 7.70
C GLU A 708 3.48 27.71 8.76
N THR A 709 3.26 27.33 10.03
CA THR A 709 3.22 28.28 11.16
C THR A 709 4.59 28.53 11.81
N THR A 710 5.71 28.21 11.13
CA THR A 710 7.09 28.53 11.53
C THR A 710 7.80 29.40 10.48
N PRO A 711 8.95 30.02 10.77
CA PRO A 711 9.72 30.74 9.75
C PRO A 711 10.26 29.76 8.70
N LEU A 712 9.79 29.92 7.45
CA LEU A 712 10.20 29.12 6.30
C LEU A 712 10.89 30.01 5.27
N ASP A 713 11.83 29.45 4.52
CA ASP A 713 12.31 30.06 3.28
C ASP A 713 11.37 29.75 2.09
N ALA A 714 11.55 30.44 0.96
CA ALA A 714 10.68 30.32 -0.20
C ALA A 714 10.70 28.93 -0.86
N GLU A 715 11.78 28.16 -0.70
CA GLU A 715 11.92 26.81 -1.23
C GLU A 715 11.13 25.83 -0.34
N GLN A 716 11.30 25.96 0.99
CA GLN A 716 10.55 25.21 1.99
C GLN A 716 9.04 25.46 1.92
N THR A 717 8.60 26.71 1.78
CA THR A 717 7.17 27.03 1.56
C THR A 717 6.62 26.32 0.32
N THR A 718 7.41 26.28 -0.77
CA THR A 718 7.01 25.58 -2.00
C THR A 718 6.88 24.07 -1.78
N TYR A 719 7.85 23.44 -1.09
CA TYR A 719 7.79 22.01 -0.77
C TYR A 719 6.62 21.64 0.14
N ILE A 720 6.33 22.46 1.15
CA ILE A 720 5.21 22.21 2.07
C ILE A 720 3.88 22.37 1.33
N HIS A 721 3.69 23.43 0.53
CA HIS A 721 2.50 23.57 -0.32
C HIS A 721 2.29 22.36 -1.25
N MET A 722 3.36 21.87 -1.90
CA MET A 722 3.28 20.68 -2.77
C MET A 722 2.91 19.41 -2.00
N ALA A 723 3.47 19.22 -0.79
CA ALA A 723 3.17 18.09 0.06
C ALA A 723 1.73 18.13 0.61
N THR A 724 1.26 19.32 1.04
CA THR A 724 -0.12 19.55 1.49
C THR A 724 -1.11 19.33 0.34
N GLU A 725 -0.80 19.77 -0.89
CA GLU A 725 -1.64 19.49 -2.06
C GLU A 725 -1.69 17.99 -2.39
N ALA A 726 -0.56 17.28 -2.29
CA ALA A 726 -0.49 15.84 -2.52
C ALA A 726 -1.31 15.04 -1.47
N ALA A 727 -1.20 15.40 -0.19
CA ALA A 727 -1.98 14.81 0.90
C ALA A 727 -3.49 15.04 0.69
N ASN A 728 -3.89 16.27 0.39
CA ASN A 728 -5.30 16.62 0.10
C ASN A 728 -5.86 15.88 -1.13
N ARG A 729 -5.06 15.72 -2.19
CA ARG A 729 -5.43 14.90 -3.35
C ARG A 729 -5.64 13.44 -2.95
N LEU A 730 -4.75 12.86 -2.14
CA LEU A 730 -4.84 11.46 -1.70
C LEU A 730 -6.07 11.20 -0.82
N THR A 731 -6.36 12.09 0.14
CA THR A 731 -7.57 12.02 0.99
C THR A 731 -8.85 12.07 0.16
N ARG A 732 -8.90 12.91 -0.88
CA ARG A 732 -10.05 13.01 -1.79
C ARG A 732 -10.26 11.72 -2.59
N LEU A 733 -9.18 11.19 -3.19
CA LEU A 733 -9.21 9.90 -3.91
C LEU A 733 -9.72 8.76 -3.04
N LEU A 734 -9.33 8.74 -1.77
CA LEU A 734 -9.74 7.72 -0.81
C LEU A 734 -11.25 7.78 -0.52
N SER A 735 -11.79 9.00 -0.33
CA SER A 735 -13.25 9.20 -0.21
C SER A 735 -14.01 8.83 -1.48
N ASP A 736 -13.52 9.20 -2.67
CA ASP A 736 -14.15 8.85 -3.95
C ASP A 736 -14.26 7.32 -4.13
N ILE A 737 -13.23 6.56 -3.73
CA ILE A 737 -13.22 5.09 -3.77
C ILE A 737 -14.23 4.49 -2.77
N LEU A 738 -14.33 5.05 -1.56
CA LEU A 738 -15.32 4.61 -0.56
C LEU A 738 -16.75 4.83 -1.02
N ASP A 739 -17.06 6.02 -1.53
CA ASP A 739 -18.39 6.37 -2.04
C ASP A 739 -18.77 5.45 -3.22
N LEU A 740 -17.84 5.22 -4.16
CA LEU A 740 -18.04 4.27 -5.25
C LEU A 740 -18.39 2.86 -4.73
N SER A 741 -17.65 2.36 -3.73
CA SER A 741 -17.86 1.04 -3.13
C SER A 741 -19.17 0.94 -2.34
N ARG A 742 -19.60 2.00 -1.65
CA ARG A 742 -20.87 2.03 -0.90
C ARG A 742 -22.07 2.01 -1.83
N VAL A 743 -22.00 2.74 -2.95
CA VAL A 743 -23.03 2.71 -3.99
C VAL A 743 -23.08 1.32 -4.66
N GLU A 744 -21.95 0.72 -5.00
CA GLU A 744 -21.89 -0.63 -5.60
C GLU A 744 -22.49 -1.70 -4.69
N ALA A 745 -22.35 -1.55 -3.37
CA ALA A 745 -22.95 -2.43 -2.37
C ALA A 745 -24.45 -2.14 -2.09
N GLY A 746 -25.04 -1.11 -2.71
CA GLY A 746 -26.41 -0.66 -2.40
C GLY A 746 -26.58 -0.11 -0.98
N LYS A 747 -25.48 0.27 -0.30
CA LYS A 747 -25.44 0.75 1.09
C LYS A 747 -25.44 2.28 1.20
N MET A 748 -25.76 2.97 0.11
CA MET A 748 -25.82 4.44 0.05
C MET A 748 -27.24 4.90 0.36
N GLU A 749 -27.43 5.57 1.49
CA GLU A 749 -28.71 6.22 1.85
C GLU A 749 -28.74 7.65 1.29
N ILE A 750 -29.87 8.06 0.70
CA ILE A 750 -30.17 9.46 0.36
C ILE A 750 -31.01 10.04 1.50
N ARG A 751 -30.66 11.23 2.00
CA ARG A 751 -31.38 11.87 3.11
C ARG A 751 -32.03 13.17 2.68
N GLU A 752 -33.36 13.19 2.70
CA GLU A 752 -34.12 14.40 2.41
C GLU A 752 -34.21 15.32 3.64
N GLY A 753 -33.65 16.52 3.54
CA GLY A 753 -33.77 17.58 4.54
C GLY A 753 -33.99 18.96 3.90
N PRO A 754 -34.47 19.96 4.64
CA PRO A 754 -34.63 21.32 4.13
C PRO A 754 -33.26 22.02 3.99
N PHE A 755 -32.99 22.59 2.81
CA PHE A 755 -31.77 23.33 2.50
C PHE A 755 -32.06 24.56 1.62
N GLN A 756 -31.18 25.57 1.64
CA GLN A 756 -31.29 26.73 0.75
C GLN A 756 -30.41 26.56 -0.50
N ILE A 757 -30.95 26.91 -1.67
CA ILE A 757 -30.20 26.79 -2.94
C ILE A 757 -29.04 27.81 -2.99
N GLN A 758 -29.21 28.98 -2.35
CA GLN A 758 -28.17 30.00 -2.29
C GLN A 758 -26.90 29.48 -1.59
N ASP A 759 -27.05 28.77 -0.46
CA ASP A 759 -25.93 28.22 0.31
C ASP A 759 -25.06 27.26 -0.54
N ILE A 760 -25.70 26.53 -1.47
CA ILE A 760 -25.01 25.66 -2.44
C ILE A 760 -24.20 26.50 -3.44
N ILE A 761 -24.79 27.54 -4.03
CA ILE A 761 -24.08 28.44 -4.97
C ILE A 761 -22.92 29.15 -4.29
N ASP A 762 -23.12 29.68 -3.08
CA ASP A 762 -22.08 30.41 -2.35
C ASP A 762 -20.91 29.49 -2.02
N SER A 763 -21.18 28.24 -1.70
CA SER A 763 -20.16 27.22 -1.44
C SER A 763 -19.40 26.78 -2.69
N VAL A 764 -20.08 26.57 -3.82
CA VAL A 764 -19.44 26.29 -5.13
C VAL A 764 -18.57 27.48 -5.57
N SER A 765 -19.12 28.70 -5.45
CA SER A 765 -18.43 29.93 -5.85
C SER A 765 -17.20 30.18 -4.97
N GLY A 766 -17.34 30.07 -3.64
CA GLY A 766 -16.27 30.25 -2.69
C GLY A 766 -15.12 29.27 -2.89
N LEU A 767 -15.42 27.96 -3.00
CA LEU A 767 -14.42 26.90 -3.17
C LEU A 767 -13.58 27.09 -4.44
N PHE A 768 -14.18 27.55 -5.54
CA PHE A 768 -13.51 27.64 -6.84
C PHE A 768 -13.05 29.06 -7.23
N ALA A 769 -13.42 30.11 -6.48
CA ALA A 769 -13.08 31.51 -6.80
C ALA A 769 -11.58 31.79 -6.95
N VAL A 770 -10.73 31.15 -6.13
CA VAL A 770 -9.26 31.31 -6.22
C VAL A 770 -8.72 30.58 -7.45
N THR A 771 -9.15 29.35 -7.69
CA THR A 771 -8.75 28.52 -8.83
C THR A 771 -9.12 29.18 -10.17
N ALA A 772 -10.36 29.68 -10.29
CA ALA A 772 -10.85 30.38 -11.47
C ALA A 772 -10.03 31.66 -11.74
N ARG A 773 -9.79 32.46 -10.69
CA ARG A 773 -8.98 33.69 -10.75
C ARG A 773 -7.52 33.41 -11.15
N ASN A 774 -6.89 32.39 -10.59
CA ASN A 774 -5.51 32.01 -10.89
C ASN A 774 -5.35 31.50 -12.34
N LYS A 775 -6.38 30.84 -12.89
CA LYS A 775 -6.43 30.45 -14.31
C LYS A 775 -6.83 31.59 -15.27
N GLY A 776 -7.40 32.69 -14.77
CA GLY A 776 -8.00 33.72 -15.61
C GLY A 776 -9.27 33.27 -16.35
N VAL A 777 -10.01 32.33 -15.76
CA VAL A 777 -11.30 31.83 -16.26
C VAL A 777 -12.42 32.48 -15.45
N ALA A 778 -13.44 33.04 -16.11
CA ALA A 778 -14.60 33.59 -15.40
C ALA A 778 -15.49 32.47 -14.87
N LEU A 779 -15.87 32.51 -13.60
CA LEU A 779 -16.87 31.63 -12.99
C LEU A 779 -18.15 32.45 -12.76
N GLU A 780 -19.21 32.13 -13.50
CA GLU A 780 -20.50 32.82 -13.46
C GLU A 780 -21.56 31.85 -12.88
N CYS A 781 -22.16 32.18 -11.74
CA CYS A 781 -23.22 31.37 -11.13
C CYS A 781 -24.55 32.14 -11.17
N SER A 782 -25.64 31.51 -11.62
CA SER A 782 -26.94 32.17 -11.83
C SER A 782 -28.12 31.34 -11.31
N LEU A 783 -29.14 32.02 -10.78
CA LEU A 783 -30.41 31.45 -10.33
C LEU A 783 -31.55 32.04 -11.16
N ALA A 784 -32.37 31.18 -11.77
CA ALA A 784 -33.53 31.63 -12.52
C ALA A 784 -34.65 32.13 -11.58
N PRO A 785 -35.33 33.25 -11.90
CA PRO A 785 -36.43 33.76 -11.09
C PRO A 785 -37.61 32.78 -11.11
N GLY A 786 -37.92 32.17 -9.96
CA GLY A 786 -38.99 31.18 -9.81
C GLY A 786 -38.60 29.93 -9.02
N LEU A 787 -37.34 29.78 -8.63
CA LEU A 787 -36.90 28.77 -7.67
C LEU A 787 -37.42 29.09 -6.24
N PRO A 788 -37.87 28.09 -5.47
CA PRO A 788 -38.09 28.25 -4.03
C PRO A 788 -36.78 28.49 -3.28
N ASP A 789 -36.79 29.38 -2.28
CA ASP A 789 -35.61 29.67 -1.46
C ASP A 789 -35.13 28.45 -0.67
N VAL A 790 -36.08 27.60 -0.22
CA VAL A 790 -35.84 26.35 0.52
C VAL A 790 -36.43 25.17 -0.25
N LEU A 791 -35.61 24.14 -0.46
CA LEU A 791 -36.00 22.84 -1.02
C LEU A 791 -35.79 21.73 0.01
N VAL A 792 -36.53 20.64 -0.13
CA VAL A 792 -36.33 19.42 0.66
C VAL A 792 -35.74 18.34 -0.24
N GLY A 793 -34.54 17.89 0.12
CA GLY A 793 -33.75 16.89 -0.59
C GLY A 793 -32.36 16.75 0.03
N ASP A 794 -31.44 16.10 -0.68
CA ASP A 794 -30.11 15.80 -0.15
C ASP A 794 -29.08 16.85 -0.57
N GLU A 795 -28.93 17.88 0.28
CA GLU A 795 -28.02 19.01 0.05
C GLU A 795 -26.57 18.55 -0.20
N MET A 796 -26.12 17.54 0.55
CA MET A 796 -24.74 17.05 0.49
C MET A 796 -24.45 16.37 -0.84
N ARG A 797 -25.38 15.56 -1.38
CA ARG A 797 -25.22 14.96 -2.72
C ARG A 797 -25.39 15.96 -3.84
N VAL A 798 -26.23 16.99 -3.69
CA VAL A 798 -26.31 18.10 -4.67
C VAL A 798 -24.98 18.87 -4.72
N ARG A 799 -24.42 19.24 -3.57
CA ARG A 799 -23.07 19.85 -3.46
C ARG A 799 -22.00 18.96 -4.08
N GLN A 800 -22.00 17.66 -3.77
CA GLN A 800 -21.03 16.68 -4.30
C GLN A 800 -21.12 16.55 -5.82
N VAL A 801 -22.33 16.57 -6.40
CA VAL A 801 -22.53 16.59 -7.85
C VAL A 801 -21.94 17.87 -8.46
N LEU A 802 -22.29 19.04 -7.93
CA LEU A 802 -21.82 20.33 -8.46
C LEU A 802 -20.31 20.52 -8.32
N PHE A 803 -19.70 20.12 -7.19
CA PHE A 803 -18.23 20.18 -7.03
C PHE A 803 -17.50 19.31 -8.06
N ASN A 804 -18.01 18.13 -8.38
CA ASN A 804 -17.43 17.27 -9.42
C ASN A 804 -17.58 17.88 -10.83
N LEU A 805 -18.75 18.45 -11.14
CA LEU A 805 -19.00 19.05 -12.46
C LEU A 805 -18.23 20.36 -12.66
N VAL A 806 -18.30 21.30 -11.72
CA VAL A 806 -17.58 22.59 -11.77
C VAL A 806 -16.07 22.38 -11.67
N GLY A 807 -15.63 21.43 -10.84
CA GLY A 807 -14.22 21.02 -10.76
C GLY A 807 -13.69 20.50 -12.10
N ASN A 808 -14.45 19.68 -12.83
CA ASN A 808 -14.09 19.25 -14.19
C ASN A 808 -14.13 20.41 -15.19
N ALA A 809 -15.19 21.22 -15.21
CA ALA A 809 -15.32 22.38 -16.10
C ALA A 809 -14.12 23.34 -15.99
N LEU A 810 -13.76 23.73 -14.75
CA LEU A 810 -12.58 24.57 -14.49
C LEU A 810 -11.26 23.84 -14.73
N LYS A 811 -11.20 22.52 -14.53
CA LYS A 811 -10.03 21.72 -14.85
C LYS A 811 -9.72 21.79 -16.34
N PHE A 812 -10.70 21.51 -17.20
CA PHE A 812 -10.56 21.39 -18.66
C PHE A 812 -10.70 22.70 -19.46
N THR A 813 -10.91 23.82 -18.77
CA THR A 813 -10.88 25.17 -19.37
C THR A 813 -9.56 25.87 -19.05
N GLU A 814 -8.79 26.25 -20.07
CA GLU A 814 -7.57 27.07 -19.92
C GLU A 814 -7.87 28.57 -19.96
N ARG A 815 -8.84 28.99 -20.79
CA ARG A 815 -9.27 30.39 -20.98
C ARG A 815 -10.75 30.41 -21.35
N GLY A 816 -11.45 31.47 -20.98
CA GLY A 816 -12.87 31.64 -21.27
C GLY A 816 -13.70 31.68 -19.99
N ARG A 817 -14.80 30.93 -19.94
CA ARG A 817 -15.71 30.92 -18.78
C ARG A 817 -16.30 29.55 -18.46
N VAL A 818 -16.69 29.40 -17.20
CA VAL A 818 -17.53 28.33 -16.69
C VAL A 818 -18.80 28.98 -16.13
N VAL A 819 -19.96 28.50 -16.56
CA VAL A 819 -21.28 29.00 -16.15
C VAL A 819 -22.02 27.90 -15.41
N VAL A 820 -22.60 28.24 -14.25
CA VAL A 820 -23.46 27.37 -13.44
C VAL A 820 -24.85 28.00 -13.41
N ASP A 821 -25.76 27.50 -14.23
CA ASP A 821 -27.15 27.93 -14.27
C ASP A 821 -28.02 26.95 -13.47
N ILE A 822 -28.87 27.46 -12.59
CA ILE A 822 -29.87 26.66 -11.86
C ILE A 822 -31.26 27.22 -12.16
N GLU A 823 -32.17 26.36 -12.62
CA GLU A 823 -33.55 26.75 -12.97
C GLU A 823 -34.60 25.71 -12.53
N ALA A 824 -35.81 26.17 -12.22
CA ALA A 824 -36.94 25.30 -11.93
C ALA A 824 -37.66 24.91 -13.24
N LEU A 825 -37.81 23.60 -13.48
CA LEU A 825 -38.59 23.09 -14.61
C LEU A 825 -40.09 23.05 -14.27
N PRO A 826 -40.97 23.38 -15.23
CA PRO A 826 -42.41 23.40 -14.98
C PRO A 826 -42.98 21.98 -14.81
N VAL A 827 -43.41 21.65 -13.60
CA VAL A 827 -44.07 20.37 -13.26
C VAL A 827 -45.60 20.54 -13.31
N LYS A 828 -46.32 19.48 -13.74
CA LYS A 828 -47.80 19.47 -13.77
C LYS A 828 -48.44 19.11 -12.43
N ASP A 829 -47.67 18.51 -11.54
CA ASP A 829 -48.10 18.06 -10.22
C ASP A 829 -47.71 19.07 -9.15
N LYS A 830 -48.46 19.13 -8.05
CA LYS A 830 -48.40 20.30 -7.13
C LYS A 830 -47.39 20.19 -6.00
N ASP A 831 -46.83 19.00 -5.76
CA ASP A 831 -46.03 18.72 -4.57
C ASP A 831 -44.61 18.19 -4.87
N GLU A 832 -44.19 18.19 -6.14
CA GLU A 832 -42.84 17.83 -6.60
C GLU A 832 -42.29 18.93 -7.54
N TYR A 833 -41.11 19.46 -7.23
CA TYR A 833 -40.36 20.39 -8.08
C TYR A 833 -39.24 19.63 -8.78
N ARG A 834 -39.00 19.90 -10.07
CA ARG A 834 -37.79 19.46 -10.76
C ARG A 834 -36.86 20.65 -10.95
N VAL A 835 -35.64 20.54 -10.46
CA VAL A 835 -34.61 21.58 -10.63
C VAL A 835 -33.56 21.07 -11.59
N HIS A 836 -33.28 21.90 -12.60
CA HIS A 836 -32.26 21.69 -13.60
C HIS A 836 -31.01 22.48 -13.20
N PHE A 837 -29.92 21.76 -12.97
CA PHE A 837 -28.59 22.29 -12.79
C PHE A 837 -27.82 22.10 -14.09
N CYS A 838 -27.27 23.17 -14.64
CA CYS A 838 -26.50 23.14 -15.86
C CYS A 838 -25.11 23.75 -15.62
N VAL A 839 -24.07 22.94 -15.81
CA VAL A 839 -22.67 23.38 -15.74
C VAL A 839 -22.12 23.39 -17.16
N LYS A 840 -21.76 24.58 -17.65
CA LYS A 840 -21.27 24.81 -19.02
C LYS A 840 -19.84 25.34 -18.97
N ASP A 841 -18.96 24.79 -19.79
CA ASP A 841 -17.60 25.27 -19.98
C ASP A 841 -17.31 25.65 -21.43
N THR A 842 -16.27 26.44 -21.64
CA THR A 842 -15.72 26.76 -22.97
C THR A 842 -14.35 26.10 -23.17
N GLY A 843 -14.18 24.88 -22.64
CA GLY A 843 -12.94 24.12 -22.63
C GLY A 843 -12.71 23.27 -23.88
N ILE A 844 -11.90 22.23 -23.73
CA ILE A 844 -11.48 21.37 -24.86
C ILE A 844 -12.61 20.57 -25.53
N GLY A 845 -13.74 20.37 -24.84
CA GLY A 845 -14.83 19.50 -25.30
C GLY A 845 -14.46 18.01 -25.37
N ILE A 846 -15.46 17.16 -25.66
CA ILE A 846 -15.35 15.70 -25.66
C ILE A 846 -15.80 15.17 -27.03
N ALA A 847 -15.04 14.24 -27.59
CA ALA A 847 -15.37 13.62 -28.87
C ALA A 847 -16.58 12.66 -28.74
N GLN A 848 -17.42 12.61 -29.77
CA GLN A 848 -18.72 11.92 -29.70
C GLN A 848 -18.61 10.39 -29.52
N ASP A 849 -17.51 9.78 -29.99
CA ASP A 849 -17.18 8.38 -29.77
C ASP A 849 -16.79 8.06 -28.32
N ARG A 850 -16.49 9.09 -27.50
CA ARG A 850 -16.04 8.97 -26.11
C ARG A 850 -17.11 9.25 -25.08
N LEU A 851 -18.23 9.87 -25.46
CA LEU A 851 -19.33 10.20 -24.54
C LEU A 851 -19.95 8.97 -23.83
N GLY A 852 -19.82 7.77 -24.38
CA GLY A 852 -20.23 6.53 -23.70
C GLY A 852 -19.24 6.05 -22.62
N ASP A 853 -17.95 6.36 -22.79
CA ASP A 853 -16.86 5.88 -21.93
C ASP A 853 -16.68 6.73 -20.65
N ILE A 854 -17.09 8.01 -20.66
CA ILE A 854 -16.79 8.98 -19.59
C ILE A 854 -17.45 8.68 -18.22
N PHE A 855 -18.43 7.79 -18.20
CA PHE A 855 -19.11 7.36 -16.98
C PHE A 855 -18.58 6.01 -16.44
N GLU A 856 -17.69 5.33 -17.15
CA GLU A 856 -17.04 4.12 -16.63
C GLU A 856 -16.02 4.50 -15.53
N PRO A 857 -16.05 3.86 -14.34
CA PRO A 857 -15.06 4.11 -13.30
C PRO A 857 -13.62 3.88 -13.79
N PHE A 858 -12.72 4.77 -13.40
CA PHE A 858 -11.29 4.76 -13.73
C PHE A 858 -10.95 4.99 -15.23
N ARG A 859 -11.92 5.24 -16.11
CA ARG A 859 -11.63 5.67 -17.49
C ARG A 859 -11.28 7.15 -17.57
N GLN A 860 -10.36 7.46 -18.48
CA GLN A 860 -10.00 8.82 -18.90
C GLN A 860 -10.04 8.88 -20.43
N VAL A 861 -10.43 10.04 -20.98
CA VAL A 861 -10.62 10.22 -22.42
C VAL A 861 -9.30 10.31 -23.18
N GLU A 862 -8.23 10.78 -22.52
CA GLU A 862 -6.89 10.91 -23.09
C GLU A 862 -5.99 9.72 -22.72
N ASN A 863 -5.52 8.99 -23.73
CA ASN A 863 -4.36 8.07 -23.64
C ASN A 863 -3.02 8.81 -23.90
N SER A 864 -3.06 10.15 -23.89
CA SER A 864 -1.93 11.04 -24.13
C SER A 864 -1.35 11.55 -22.80
N PHE A 865 -0.06 11.26 -22.54
CA PHE A 865 0.66 11.71 -21.35
C PHE A 865 1.00 13.23 -21.36
N THR A 866 0.16 14.04 -22.01
CA THR A 866 0.22 15.50 -21.95
C THR A 866 -0.23 15.97 -20.57
N ARG A 867 0.65 16.68 -19.86
CA ARG A 867 0.58 16.97 -18.42
C ARG A 867 -0.60 17.85 -17.93
N SER A 868 -1.57 18.17 -18.78
CA SER A 868 -2.56 19.22 -18.50
C SER A 868 -3.66 18.81 -17.51
N TYR A 869 -4.10 17.55 -17.48
CA TYR A 869 -5.42 17.19 -16.92
C TYR A 869 -5.50 15.90 -16.06
N GLN A 870 -4.65 15.74 -15.04
CA GLN A 870 -4.74 14.59 -14.11
C GLN A 870 -6.05 14.53 -13.27
N GLY A 871 -6.56 13.32 -13.03
CA GLY A 871 -7.68 13.03 -12.12
C GLY A 871 -8.05 11.55 -12.12
N ALA A 872 -8.79 11.06 -11.11
CA ALA A 872 -9.01 9.62 -10.87
C ALA A 872 -9.78 8.84 -11.95
N GLY A 873 -10.54 9.52 -12.80
CA GLY A 873 -11.60 8.89 -13.61
C GLY A 873 -12.82 8.44 -12.79
N LEU A 874 -13.01 8.97 -11.58
CA LEU A 874 -14.11 8.58 -10.67
C LEU A 874 -15.27 9.59 -10.64
N GLY A 875 -14.99 10.90 -10.70
CA GLY A 875 -15.98 11.95 -10.44
C GLY A 875 -17.26 11.85 -11.28
N LEU A 876 -17.16 11.63 -12.59
CA LEU A 876 -18.34 11.48 -13.46
C LEU A 876 -19.13 10.19 -13.19
N SER A 877 -18.45 9.08 -12.89
CA SER A 877 -19.10 7.81 -12.53
C SER A 877 -19.85 7.91 -11.19
N ILE A 878 -19.31 8.68 -10.23
CA ILE A 878 -19.97 9.01 -8.96
C ILE A 878 -21.19 9.91 -9.22
N VAL A 879 -21.05 10.97 -10.04
CA VAL A 879 -22.16 11.86 -10.39
C VAL A 879 -23.34 11.08 -11.01
N GLN A 880 -23.09 10.23 -12.02
CA GLN A 880 -24.15 9.44 -12.66
C GLN A 880 -24.90 8.55 -11.65
N ARG A 881 -24.14 7.92 -10.74
CA ARG A 881 -24.67 7.07 -9.68
C ARG A 881 -25.50 7.84 -8.65
N LEU A 882 -25.00 9.00 -8.18
CA LEU A 882 -25.72 9.87 -7.24
C LEU A 882 -27.01 10.41 -7.83
N VAL A 883 -26.97 10.89 -9.08
CA VAL A 883 -28.16 11.37 -9.79
C VAL A 883 -29.20 10.25 -9.93
N GLY A 884 -28.79 9.02 -10.25
CA GLY A 884 -29.69 7.86 -10.30
C GLY A 884 -30.31 7.49 -8.94
N LEU A 885 -29.53 7.58 -7.85
CA LEU A 885 -30.05 7.35 -6.48
C LEU A 885 -31.04 8.44 -6.04
N MET A 886 -30.82 9.70 -6.45
CA MET A 886 -31.75 10.81 -6.24
C MET A 886 -32.92 10.84 -7.23
N HIS A 887 -33.16 9.76 -7.99
CA HIS A 887 -34.22 9.64 -9.00
C HIS A 887 -34.20 10.73 -10.08
N GLY A 888 -33.03 11.27 -10.38
CA GLY A 888 -32.80 12.28 -11.40
C GLY A 888 -32.30 11.74 -12.74
N GLU A 889 -32.06 12.66 -13.66
CA GLU A 889 -31.55 12.40 -15.01
C GLU A 889 -30.29 13.24 -15.26
N ILE A 890 -29.29 12.67 -15.95
CA ILE A 890 -28.08 13.39 -16.39
C ILE A 890 -27.90 13.24 -17.89
N THR A 891 -27.62 14.35 -18.58
CA THR A 891 -27.32 14.42 -20.01
C THR A 891 -26.07 15.28 -20.23
N ILE A 892 -25.26 14.95 -21.23
CA ILE A 892 -24.04 15.69 -21.57
C ILE A 892 -24.07 16.06 -23.05
N GLU A 893 -23.93 17.34 -23.34
CA GLU A 893 -23.73 17.90 -24.67
C GLU A 893 -22.30 18.42 -24.75
N SER A 894 -21.52 17.99 -25.75
CA SER A 894 -20.12 18.39 -25.88
C SER A 894 -19.69 18.33 -27.33
N SER A 895 -18.77 19.21 -27.72
CA SER A 895 -18.15 19.19 -29.04
C SER A 895 -16.68 19.64 -28.95
N PRO A 896 -15.73 18.93 -29.60
CA PRO A 896 -14.31 19.27 -29.51
C PRO A 896 -14.01 20.72 -29.90
N GLY A 897 -13.40 21.46 -28.98
CA GLY A 897 -13.06 22.88 -29.13
C GLY A 897 -14.19 23.88 -28.83
N GLU A 898 -15.42 23.42 -28.56
CA GLU A 898 -16.57 24.28 -28.21
C GLU A 898 -16.93 24.20 -26.71
N GLY A 899 -16.37 23.24 -25.97
CA GLY A 899 -16.60 23.01 -24.55
C GLY A 899 -17.63 21.91 -24.24
N THR A 900 -18.03 21.82 -22.98
CA THR A 900 -19.00 20.83 -22.48
C THR A 900 -20.11 21.48 -21.68
N SER A 901 -21.35 21.04 -21.90
CA SER A 901 -22.53 21.37 -21.09
C SER A 901 -23.06 20.09 -20.44
N VAL A 902 -23.05 20.04 -19.11
CA VAL A 902 -23.61 18.94 -18.33
C VAL A 902 -24.92 19.39 -17.69
N HIS A 903 -25.98 18.64 -18.00
CA HIS A 903 -27.34 18.89 -17.56
C HIS A 903 -27.74 17.82 -16.53
N VAL A 904 -28.10 18.25 -15.33
CA VAL A 904 -28.59 17.37 -14.26
C VAL A 904 -29.97 17.85 -13.83
N VAL A 905 -30.96 16.96 -13.83
CA VAL A 905 -32.32 17.25 -13.37
C VAL A 905 -32.61 16.40 -12.14
N LEU A 906 -32.90 17.04 -11.00
CA LEU A 906 -33.22 16.36 -9.74
C LEU A 906 -34.64 16.72 -9.26
N PRO A 907 -35.39 15.76 -8.71
CA PRO A 907 -36.65 16.02 -8.01
C PRO A 907 -36.40 16.52 -6.58
N PHE A 908 -37.21 17.46 -6.13
CA PHE A 908 -37.22 18.01 -4.77
C PHE A 908 -38.65 18.23 -4.28
N LYS A 909 -38.83 18.23 -2.96
CA LYS A 909 -40.09 18.62 -2.31
C LYS A 909 -39.98 20.08 -1.84
N MET A 910 -41.12 20.74 -1.67
CA MET A 910 -41.17 22.11 -1.16
C MET A 910 -41.48 22.08 0.34
N ASP A 911 -40.64 22.70 1.17
CA ASP A 911 -41.03 22.99 2.55
C ASP A 911 -42.08 24.12 2.53
N ARG A 912 -43.28 23.83 3.02
CA ARG A 912 -44.38 24.80 3.16
C ARG A 912 -44.58 25.27 4.59
N GLU A 913 -43.89 24.70 5.57
CA GLU A 913 -44.17 24.92 6.99
C GLU A 913 -43.20 25.89 7.68
N ASN A 914 -42.03 26.20 7.09
CA ASN A 914 -41.03 27.03 7.78
C ASN A 914 -40.23 28.02 6.89
N PRO A 915 -40.86 29.08 6.34
CA PRO A 915 -40.14 30.10 5.57
C PRO A 915 -39.27 31.00 6.47
N SER A 916 -37.96 31.02 6.21
CA SER A 916 -36.94 31.91 6.78
C SER A 916 -36.62 31.75 8.29
N LYS A 917 -35.57 30.97 8.57
CA LYS A 917 -34.59 31.28 9.62
C LYS A 917 -33.23 31.60 8.98
N THR A 918 -33.07 32.83 8.53
CA THR A 918 -31.75 33.41 8.23
C THR A 918 -30.95 33.50 9.54
N VAL A 919 -29.89 32.70 9.65
CA VAL A 919 -28.87 32.88 10.69
C VAL A 919 -27.82 33.82 10.10
N GLU A 920 -27.78 35.07 10.57
CA GLU A 920 -26.72 36.00 10.17
C GLU A 920 -25.35 35.51 10.70
N PRO A 921 -24.25 35.60 9.91
CA PRO A 921 -22.92 35.30 10.42
C PRO A 921 -22.53 36.29 11.53
N ALA A 922 -22.38 35.79 12.76
CA ALA A 922 -21.98 36.61 13.88
C ALA A 922 -20.54 37.11 13.73
N ALA A 923 -20.36 38.43 13.71
CA ALA A 923 -19.04 39.04 13.54
C ALA A 923 -18.06 38.65 14.67
N ILE A 924 -16.88 38.19 14.29
CA ILE A 924 -15.82 37.68 15.17
C ILE A 924 -15.44 38.73 16.23
N LYS A 925 -15.59 38.38 17.52
CA LYS A 925 -15.00 39.13 18.64
C LYS A 925 -13.59 38.61 18.95
N THR A 926 -12.58 39.15 18.29
CA THR A 926 -11.19 38.96 18.70
C THR A 926 -10.93 39.70 20.03
N GLY A 927 -10.74 38.98 21.15
CA GLY A 927 -10.60 39.67 22.44
C GLY A 927 -10.33 38.89 23.73
N ALA A 928 -10.03 37.58 23.72
CA ALA A 928 -9.40 36.85 24.83
C ALA A 928 -9.06 35.40 24.39
N GLY A 929 -8.01 34.81 24.94
CA GLY A 929 -7.70 33.39 24.76
C GLY A 929 -8.57 32.51 25.64
N PHE A 930 -9.35 31.61 25.04
CA PHE A 930 -10.16 30.60 25.75
C PHE A 930 -9.33 29.46 26.36
N ARG A 931 -9.85 28.86 27.43
CA ARG A 931 -9.39 27.58 28.01
C ARG A 931 -10.14 26.42 27.37
N VAL A 932 -9.43 25.62 26.58
CA VAL A 932 -9.97 24.54 25.76
C VAL A 932 -9.57 23.19 26.34
N LEU A 933 -10.53 22.30 26.55
CA LEU A 933 -10.25 20.88 26.84
C LEU A 933 -10.23 20.11 25.52
N LEU A 934 -9.07 19.63 25.09
CA LEU A 934 -8.89 18.78 23.91
C LEU A 934 -8.85 17.30 24.34
N VAL A 935 -9.83 16.53 23.89
CA VAL A 935 -9.98 15.10 24.15
C VAL A 935 -9.69 14.34 22.86
N GLU A 936 -8.52 13.69 22.80
CA GLU A 936 -7.99 12.97 21.63
C GLU A 936 -7.00 11.91 22.12
N ASP A 937 -7.14 10.66 21.67
CA ASP A 937 -6.28 9.55 22.08
C ASP A 937 -5.02 9.42 21.20
N ASP A 938 -5.14 9.65 19.90
CA ASP A 938 -4.02 9.57 18.94
C ASP A 938 -3.07 10.78 19.06
N PRO A 939 -1.79 10.58 19.46
CA PRO A 939 -0.79 11.65 19.50
C PRO A 939 -0.62 12.37 18.15
N SER A 940 -0.85 11.68 17.04
CA SER A 940 -0.69 12.19 15.67
C SER A 940 -1.68 13.30 15.34
N ASN A 941 -2.87 13.27 15.93
CA ASN A 941 -3.89 14.32 15.81
C ASN A 941 -3.80 15.32 16.99
N ARG A 942 -3.51 14.81 18.20
CA ARG A 942 -3.48 15.60 19.44
C ARG A 942 -2.41 16.68 19.41
N ILE A 943 -1.18 16.31 19.04
CA ILE A 943 -0.03 17.23 19.01
C ILE A 943 -0.24 18.41 18.06
N PRO A 944 -0.62 18.22 16.77
CA PRO A 944 -0.88 19.36 15.89
C PRO A 944 -2.09 20.19 16.34
N THR A 945 -3.20 19.56 16.73
CA THR A 945 -4.39 20.30 17.19
C THR A 945 -4.09 21.16 18.41
N GLN A 946 -3.38 20.62 19.41
CA GLN A 946 -2.90 21.38 20.57
C GLN A 946 -2.03 22.56 20.14
N LYS A 947 -1.03 22.33 19.29
CA LYS A 947 -0.06 23.37 18.90
C LYS A 947 -0.68 24.46 18.03
N LEU A 948 -1.69 24.15 17.22
CA LEU A 948 -2.48 25.13 16.47
C LEU A 948 -3.30 26.04 17.41
N LEU A 949 -3.97 25.44 18.41
CA LEU A 949 -4.74 26.17 19.42
C LEU A 949 -3.87 27.06 20.31
N GLU A 950 -2.72 26.55 20.78
CA GLU A 950 -1.74 27.32 21.54
C GLU A 950 -1.21 28.52 20.72
N LYS A 951 -0.94 28.34 19.42
CA LYS A 951 -0.52 29.44 18.53
C LYS A 951 -1.63 30.45 18.25
N ALA A 952 -2.90 30.02 18.24
CA ALA A 952 -4.06 30.91 18.19
C ALA A 952 -4.30 31.68 19.53
N GLY A 953 -3.53 31.38 20.57
CA GLY A 953 -3.57 32.07 21.87
C GLY A 953 -4.50 31.43 22.89
N HIS A 954 -4.92 30.19 22.67
CA HIS A 954 -5.74 29.42 23.62
C HIS A 954 -4.87 28.66 24.64
N GLU A 955 -5.39 28.49 25.86
CA GLU A 955 -4.80 27.61 26.86
C GLU A 955 -5.45 26.21 26.71
N VAL A 956 -4.65 25.17 26.51
CA VAL A 956 -5.16 23.83 26.15
C VAL A 956 -4.83 22.81 27.24
N ALA A 957 -5.86 22.15 27.77
CA ALA A 957 -5.72 20.95 28.59
C ALA A 957 -6.00 19.69 27.74
N LEU A 958 -5.36 18.57 28.07
CA LEU A 958 -5.43 17.33 27.30
C LEU A 958 -6.15 16.22 28.08
N ALA A 959 -6.93 15.41 27.36
CA ALA A 959 -7.45 14.13 27.81
C ALA A 959 -7.36 13.09 26.68
N GLU A 960 -7.22 11.82 27.03
CA GLU A 960 -7.05 10.69 26.09
C GLU A 960 -8.31 9.84 25.92
N ASN A 961 -9.41 10.20 26.59
CA ASN A 961 -10.71 9.50 26.52
C ASN A 961 -11.80 10.28 27.27
N GLY A 962 -13.06 9.91 27.04
CA GLY A 962 -14.22 10.52 27.67
C GLY A 962 -14.23 10.48 29.20
N ARG A 963 -13.62 9.46 29.82
CA ARG A 963 -13.52 9.35 31.29
C ARG A 963 -12.57 10.40 31.86
N GLN A 964 -11.37 10.55 31.30
CA GLN A 964 -10.44 11.62 31.72
C GLN A 964 -11.06 13.01 31.50
N ALA A 965 -11.82 13.21 30.41
CA ALA A 965 -12.54 14.46 30.18
C ALA A 965 -13.57 14.78 31.27
N LEU A 966 -14.33 13.78 31.73
CA LEU A 966 -15.27 13.93 32.87
C LEU A 966 -14.56 14.24 34.19
N GLU A 967 -13.43 13.59 34.45
CA GLU A 967 -12.61 13.81 35.65
C GLU A 967 -12.05 15.25 35.65
N LEU A 968 -11.48 15.72 34.53
CA LEU A 968 -11.00 17.09 34.38
C LEU A 968 -12.10 18.16 34.44
N LEU A 969 -13.29 17.91 33.87
CA LEU A 969 -14.45 18.81 33.94
C LEU A 969 -15.01 18.94 35.36
N ALA A 970 -14.87 17.90 36.20
CA ALA A 970 -15.26 17.99 37.60
C ALA A 970 -14.31 18.91 38.38
N GLU A 971 -13.00 18.80 38.16
CA GLU A 971 -11.96 19.52 38.89
C GLU A 971 -11.71 20.96 38.38
N ASN A 972 -11.86 21.22 37.08
CA ASN A 972 -11.41 22.44 36.42
C ASN A 972 -12.52 23.14 35.61
N ASP A 973 -12.34 24.42 35.31
CA ASP A 973 -13.25 25.22 34.46
C ASP A 973 -12.65 25.42 33.07
N PHE A 974 -13.44 25.11 32.03
CA PHE A 974 -13.10 25.28 30.62
C PHE A 974 -14.19 26.08 29.91
N ASP A 975 -13.82 26.78 28.84
CA ASP A 975 -14.74 27.58 28.03
C ASP A 975 -15.36 26.75 26.89
N CYS A 976 -14.66 25.73 26.38
CA CYS A 976 -15.20 24.73 25.46
C CYS A 976 -14.44 23.39 25.52
N VAL A 977 -15.06 22.33 25.00
CA VAL A 977 -14.46 21.00 24.83
C VAL A 977 -14.40 20.64 23.35
N LEU A 978 -13.22 20.27 22.87
CA LEU A 978 -13.03 19.60 21.58
C LEU A 978 -12.95 18.10 21.87
N MET A 979 -13.90 17.33 21.37
CA MET A 979 -14.10 15.93 21.76
C MET A 979 -14.00 15.02 20.54
N ASP A 980 -12.96 14.20 20.44
CA ASP A 980 -12.95 13.14 19.43
C ASP A 980 -14.07 12.11 19.69
N ILE A 981 -14.61 11.57 18.61
CA ILE A 981 -15.74 10.65 18.65
C ILE A 981 -15.29 9.22 18.92
N GLN A 982 -14.17 8.78 18.33
CA GLN A 982 -13.73 7.38 18.39
C GLN A 982 -12.50 7.23 19.29
N MET A 983 -12.72 7.06 20.59
CA MET A 983 -11.65 6.90 21.60
C MET A 983 -11.84 5.61 22.43
N PRO A 984 -10.75 5.03 22.97
CA PRO A 984 -10.82 3.90 23.89
C PRO A 984 -11.44 4.28 25.24
N VAL A 985 -11.85 3.27 26.02
CA VAL A 985 -12.44 3.36 27.36
C VAL A 985 -13.84 3.99 27.43
N MET A 986 -14.04 5.15 26.81
CA MET A 986 -15.33 5.85 26.71
C MET A 986 -15.31 6.75 25.47
N ASP A 987 -16.26 6.53 24.56
CA ASP A 987 -16.36 7.26 23.30
C ASP A 987 -16.91 8.69 23.49
N GLY A 988 -16.73 9.55 22.49
CA GLY A 988 -17.11 10.97 22.59
C GLY A 988 -18.63 11.20 22.71
N ILE A 989 -19.45 10.31 22.15
CA ILE A 989 -20.92 10.38 22.18
C ILE A 989 -21.43 10.00 23.57
N GLU A 990 -20.89 8.93 24.15
CA GLU A 990 -21.16 8.50 25.52
C GLU A 990 -20.70 9.59 26.51
N ALA A 991 -19.50 10.12 26.33
CA ALA A 991 -18.96 11.21 27.15
C ALA A 991 -19.85 12.46 27.12
N ALA A 992 -20.27 12.92 25.94
CA ALA A 992 -21.15 14.09 25.81
C ALA A 992 -22.50 13.87 26.49
N ARG A 993 -23.13 12.69 26.32
CA ARG A 993 -24.38 12.36 27.02
C ARG A 993 -24.20 12.40 28.53
N ILE A 994 -23.13 11.79 29.05
CA ILE A 994 -22.83 11.81 30.50
C ILE A 994 -22.56 13.23 31.00
N ILE A 995 -21.83 14.07 30.24
CA ILE A 995 -21.60 15.49 30.59
C ILE A 995 -22.94 16.21 30.75
N ARG A 996 -23.86 16.05 29.80
CA ARG A 996 -25.18 16.72 29.77
C ARG A 996 -26.13 16.22 30.87
N GLU A 997 -26.11 14.92 31.17
CA GLU A 997 -26.93 14.29 32.21
C GLU A 997 -26.35 14.46 33.64
N SER A 998 -25.07 14.81 33.77
CA SER A 998 -24.40 14.89 35.08
C SER A 998 -24.94 16.00 35.98
N VAL A 999 -25.52 15.59 37.10
CA VAL A 999 -25.93 16.48 38.20
C VAL A 999 -24.70 17.06 38.93
N VAL A 1000 -23.59 16.33 38.96
CA VAL A 1000 -22.35 16.72 39.67
C VAL A 1000 -21.66 17.90 38.99
N LEU A 1001 -21.72 17.98 37.65
CA LEU A 1001 -21.12 19.06 36.87
C LEU A 1001 -21.89 20.40 36.99
N GLY A 1002 -23.10 20.41 37.55
CA GLY A 1002 -23.86 21.64 37.81
C GLY A 1002 -24.03 22.50 36.54
N PRO A 1003 -23.62 23.78 36.53
CA PRO A 1003 -23.64 24.61 35.32
C PRO A 1003 -22.74 24.09 34.18
N LYS A 1004 -21.61 23.44 34.51
CA LYS A 1004 -20.62 22.96 33.52
C LYS A 1004 -21.20 21.90 32.59
N ARG A 1005 -22.28 21.22 32.98
CA ARG A 1005 -22.98 20.25 32.14
C ARG A 1005 -23.41 20.83 30.78
N ASN A 1006 -23.56 22.15 30.68
CA ASN A 1006 -23.96 22.84 29.45
C ASN A 1006 -22.78 23.23 28.53
N ILE A 1007 -21.52 23.11 28.97
CA ILE A 1007 -20.30 23.58 28.27
C ILE A 1007 -20.35 23.29 26.75
N PRO A 1008 -19.91 24.21 25.86
CA PRO A 1008 -19.85 23.94 24.43
C PRO A 1008 -18.99 22.70 24.16
N ILE A 1009 -19.56 21.69 23.49
CA ILE A 1009 -18.83 20.49 23.05
C ILE A 1009 -18.84 20.47 21.53
N ILE A 1010 -17.66 20.40 20.92
CA ILE A 1010 -17.46 20.35 19.48
C ILE A 1010 -16.85 18.98 19.15
N ALA A 1011 -17.54 18.19 18.32
CA ALA A 1011 -17.05 16.89 17.89
C ALA A 1011 -15.85 17.05 16.94
N LEU A 1012 -14.72 16.40 17.23
CA LEU A 1012 -13.71 16.11 16.21
C LEU A 1012 -14.06 14.75 15.61
N THR A 1013 -14.20 14.65 14.29
CA THR A 1013 -14.68 13.40 13.67
C THR A 1013 -13.90 13.03 12.41
N ALA A 1014 -13.45 11.77 12.34
CA ALA A 1014 -12.94 11.18 11.09
C ALA A 1014 -14.03 11.02 10.02
N TYR A 1015 -15.30 11.08 10.41
CA TYR A 1015 -16.48 10.99 9.55
C TYR A 1015 -17.24 12.32 9.53
N ALA A 1016 -17.01 13.14 8.50
CA ALA A 1016 -17.91 14.22 8.12
C ALA A 1016 -19.04 13.70 7.21
N MET A 1017 -19.64 12.57 7.58
CA MET A 1017 -20.68 11.89 6.80
C MET A 1017 -22.06 12.15 7.40
N GLU A 1018 -23.09 12.02 6.56
CA GLU A 1018 -24.47 12.31 6.95
C GLU A 1018 -24.95 11.41 8.09
N GLY A 1019 -25.76 12.00 8.97
CA GLY A 1019 -26.24 11.34 10.19
C GLY A 1019 -25.31 11.43 11.40
N ASP A 1020 -24.02 11.68 11.21
CA ASP A 1020 -23.10 11.84 12.35
C ASP A 1020 -23.34 13.18 13.06
N ARG A 1021 -23.56 14.28 12.32
CA ARG A 1021 -24.03 15.57 12.87
C ARG A 1021 -25.28 15.40 13.74
N GLU A 1022 -26.26 14.64 13.26
CA GLU A 1022 -27.53 14.41 13.97
C GLU A 1022 -27.31 13.62 15.27
N LYS A 1023 -26.44 12.59 15.25
CA LYS A 1023 -26.04 11.84 16.46
C LYS A 1023 -25.32 12.73 17.47
N PHE A 1024 -24.42 13.60 17.02
CA PHE A 1024 -23.66 14.52 17.88
C PHE A 1024 -24.59 15.54 18.55
N LEU A 1025 -25.46 16.19 17.78
CA LEU A 1025 -26.46 17.13 18.31
C LEU A 1025 -27.46 16.42 19.25
N ALA A 1026 -27.89 15.19 18.92
CA ALA A 1026 -28.76 14.38 19.78
C ALA A 1026 -28.06 13.88 21.06
N ALA A 1027 -26.73 13.76 21.06
CA ALA A 1027 -25.92 13.54 22.26
C ALA A 1027 -25.66 14.84 23.06
N GLY A 1028 -26.13 15.99 22.55
CA GLY A 1028 -26.04 17.30 23.18
C GLY A 1028 -24.80 18.11 22.81
N MET A 1029 -24.02 17.71 21.81
CA MET A 1029 -22.92 18.52 21.29
C MET A 1029 -23.46 19.76 20.55
N ASN A 1030 -22.63 20.79 20.38
CA ASN A 1030 -22.98 22.09 19.80
C ASN A 1030 -22.45 22.27 18.38
N GLY A 1031 -21.38 21.58 18.02
CA GLY A 1031 -20.76 21.67 16.70
C GLY A 1031 -19.94 20.43 16.36
N TYR A 1032 -19.36 20.43 15.17
CA TYR A 1032 -18.42 19.39 14.73
C TYR A 1032 -17.41 19.97 13.75
N VAL A 1033 -16.20 19.39 13.74
CA VAL A 1033 -15.11 19.71 12.82
C VAL A 1033 -14.59 18.40 12.25
N ALA A 1034 -14.44 18.35 10.93
CA ALA A 1034 -13.90 17.20 10.23
C ALA A 1034 -12.40 17.03 10.50
N LYS A 1035 -11.94 15.80 10.68
CA LYS A 1035 -10.52 15.45 10.56
C LYS A 1035 -10.22 15.14 9.08
N PRO A 1036 -9.13 15.65 8.49
CA PRO A 1036 -8.04 16.44 9.09
C PRO A 1036 -8.48 17.86 9.49
N VAL A 1037 -8.04 18.30 10.68
CA VAL A 1037 -8.50 19.53 11.31
C VAL A 1037 -7.74 20.74 10.75
N GLU A 1038 -8.38 21.49 9.86
CA GLU A 1038 -7.84 22.79 9.41
C GLU A 1038 -8.10 23.89 10.45
N ILE A 1039 -7.12 24.77 10.67
CA ILE A 1039 -7.18 25.77 11.75
C ILE A 1039 -8.35 26.75 11.58
N ASP A 1040 -8.64 27.20 10.36
CA ASP A 1040 -9.75 28.12 10.09
C ASP A 1040 -11.10 27.46 10.39
N SER A 1041 -11.28 26.19 10.00
CA SER A 1041 -12.48 25.40 10.31
C SER A 1041 -12.64 25.15 11.81
N LEU A 1042 -11.54 24.93 12.52
CA LEU A 1042 -11.54 24.73 13.97
C LEU A 1042 -11.93 26.01 14.73
N LEU A 1043 -11.31 27.14 14.38
CA LEU A 1043 -11.59 28.43 15.01
C LEU A 1043 -13.01 28.93 14.70
N GLN A 1044 -13.51 28.70 13.48
CA GLN A 1044 -14.89 29.00 13.12
C GLN A 1044 -15.87 28.14 13.93
N GLY A 1045 -15.67 26.82 13.96
CA GLY A 1045 -16.52 25.90 14.74
C GLY A 1045 -16.52 26.18 16.24
N MET A 1046 -15.39 26.64 16.80
CA MET A 1046 -15.33 27.16 18.17
C MET A 1046 -16.14 28.46 18.33
N SER A 1047 -15.95 29.43 17.44
CA SER A 1047 -16.69 30.70 17.47
C SER A 1047 -18.21 30.48 17.43
N ASP A 1048 -18.69 29.61 16.54
CA ASP A 1048 -20.12 29.33 16.36
C ASP A 1048 -20.72 28.63 17.59
N ALA A 1049 -20.08 27.56 18.09
CA ALA A 1049 -20.53 26.82 19.27
C ALA A 1049 -20.52 27.66 20.56
N MET A 1050 -19.66 28.68 20.63
CA MET A 1050 -19.59 29.61 21.78
C MET A 1050 -20.56 30.78 21.63
N ALA A 1051 -20.92 31.19 20.41
CA ALA A 1051 -21.94 32.20 20.15
C ALA A 1051 -23.34 31.74 20.60
N GLU A 1052 -23.68 30.45 20.41
CA GLU A 1052 -24.96 29.87 20.84
C GLU A 1052 -25.23 29.94 22.35
N GLN A 1053 -24.20 30.08 23.19
CA GLN A 1053 -24.37 30.27 24.65
C GLN A 1053 -24.53 31.74 25.08
N GLY A 1054 -24.24 32.69 24.20
CA GLY A 1054 -24.32 34.12 24.50
C GLY A 1054 -25.67 34.78 24.21
N ALA A 1055 -26.67 34.00 23.77
CA ALA A 1055 -27.96 34.45 23.25
C ALA A 1055 -29.14 34.20 24.21
#